data_AF-F4MPY1-F1
#
_entry.id   AF-F4MPY1-F1
#
_cell.length_a   1.000
_cell.length_b   1.000
_cell.length_c   1.000
_cell.angle_alpha   90.00
_cell.angle_beta   90.00
_cell.angle_gamma   90.00
#
_symmetry.space_group_name_H-M   'P 1'
#
loop_
_entity.id
_entity.type
_entity.pdbx_description
1 polymer ?
#
loop_
_entity_poly.entity_id
_entity_poly.type
_entity_poly.pdbx_seq_one_letter_code
_entity_poly.pdbx_strand_id
1 'polypeptide(L)'
;MKKLQNYLKLLSLGSVVVLATTTISCSINNSNTKNNLVIPTTNKNPNNNLSPGNSQTSQNNRTPENQNIQPSSNEYSSSNNNNSNIDNNNSYPETIDHIDNNDFNNNITHFSTISNLNYSLSSLDNNYLEYQEKDFQPISVEESKIKEILLNDTSPLNFYSHPKYKPEKQNIFINPKQSTKLKLVDSKNNTEVKDEVKWYQRLRYPENQILKAGEDKNDKLTLSTDGTVTGKFHTKENDPTTLIWAEYKGYLYPFFVEVSSQHHYNGESDKEKARKVAQELSEQWKNLPTLEKITKAYEWMTKEVKYDPGYQTNSIYKDQTAYSALVEKCTVCTGYAKGFKMIMDELSIPCIVMEGQSTRDFWAARHAWNLIEVDGEWYHVDATSDRTNNEQTFNFFFNSNDDFNKSDSFQRNLGVYGSRYRNYKNNNFVHSKEDALALIDNQISDKKDQTLSIELTSDNFVNVNKAFDERHLEIEKHTKLETKLPFKRIKYTLKNKNTTEIKTIEAKIKKEEIKDNPLGMYALKVALTSDTNIEDLKPGNFNVKNAMVKEVKKIEDGYILFLDNFSNFGNVEVELQSIKRQGFKFNLDQTKFQFDVKKHEKPSIKLEIDKNNRITLVGSKKGMQYRSNMDKWTDITSDDFVISNPKVGKLSIRWKDYNNKFASDIQLFDVRRANDVVNKVKLVGNMLIGLDNTIEYKKEADTSWTNATTQRLNLTSGTYWIRTKAYGSTLASDISKVEIK
;
A
#
# COMPACT_ATOMS: atom_id res chain seq x y z
N MET A 1 9.46 9.81 55.89
CA MET A 1 9.15 8.38 55.62
C MET A 1 7.81 8.13 54.87
N LYS A 2 7.32 9.05 54.02
CA LYS A 2 6.21 8.79 53.07
C LYS A 2 6.53 9.15 51.60
N LYS A 3 7.77 9.56 51.31
CA LYS A 3 8.26 9.84 49.93
C LYS A 3 9.28 8.81 49.39
N LEU A 4 9.62 7.78 50.18
CA LEU A 4 10.52 6.70 49.76
C LEU A 4 9.79 5.38 49.37
N GLN A 5 8.47 5.28 49.64
CA GLN A 5 7.67 4.11 49.26
C GLN A 5 7.11 4.17 47.82
N ASN A 6 7.16 5.33 47.15
CA ASN A 6 6.70 5.46 45.76
C ASN A 6 7.81 5.21 44.71
N TYR A 7 9.07 5.08 45.12
CA TYR A 7 10.18 4.78 44.20
C TYR A 7 10.57 3.28 44.15
N LEU A 8 9.98 2.45 45.02
CA LEU A 8 10.29 1.01 45.11
C LEU A 8 9.20 0.09 44.51
N LYS A 9 8.13 0.64 43.94
CA LYS A 9 7.15 -0.12 43.13
C LYS A 9 7.48 -0.17 41.62
N LEU A 10 8.60 0.42 41.21
CA LEU A 10 9.02 0.52 39.80
C LEU A 10 10.13 -0.49 39.42
N LEU A 11 10.44 -1.49 40.26
CA LEU A 11 11.53 -2.45 40.00
C LEU A 11 11.20 -3.93 40.28
N SER A 12 9.93 -4.33 40.30
CA SER A 12 9.59 -5.77 40.36
C SER A 12 8.27 -6.10 39.68
N LEU A 13 8.35 -6.43 38.39
CA LEU A 13 7.57 -7.49 37.73
C LEU A 13 8.03 -7.54 36.27
N GLY A 14 9.22 -8.14 36.09
CA GLY A 14 9.59 -8.69 34.81
C GLY A 14 8.69 -9.88 34.50
N SER A 15 7.97 -9.81 33.39
CA SER A 15 7.33 -10.96 32.77
C SER A 15 7.46 -10.75 31.27
N VAL A 16 8.28 -11.62 30.67
CA VAL A 16 8.53 -11.76 29.24
C VAL A 16 7.22 -12.14 28.55
N VAL A 17 6.76 -11.34 27.59
CA VAL A 17 5.82 -11.79 26.55
C VAL A 17 6.21 -11.16 25.21
N VAL A 18 6.10 -11.98 24.18
CA VAL A 18 6.84 -11.99 22.92
C VAL A 18 6.23 -11.09 21.85
N LEU A 19 7.09 -10.46 21.05
CA LEU A 19 6.76 -9.74 19.82
C LEU A 19 6.06 -10.66 18.80
N ALA A 20 4.82 -10.34 18.44
CA ALA A 20 4.24 -10.82 17.18
C ALA A 20 4.92 -10.07 16.03
N THR A 21 5.79 -10.76 15.32
CA THR A 21 6.50 -10.24 14.15
C THR A 21 5.61 -10.30 12.91
N THR A 22 5.42 -9.15 12.27
CA THR A 22 5.26 -9.09 10.83
C THR A 22 6.63 -9.40 10.21
N THR A 23 6.71 -10.42 9.39
CA THR A 23 7.95 -10.78 8.69
C THR A 23 8.24 -9.77 7.59
N ILE A 24 9.15 -8.83 7.87
CA ILE A 24 9.97 -8.17 6.85
C ILE A 24 11.41 -8.56 7.16
N SER A 25 12.04 -9.27 6.23
CA SER A 25 13.44 -9.67 6.29
C SER A 25 14.34 -8.43 6.29
N CYS A 26 15.02 -8.19 7.42
CA CYS A 26 16.20 -7.34 7.48
C CYS A 26 17.22 -8.02 8.39
N SER A 27 18.31 -8.48 7.78
CA SER A 27 19.53 -8.95 8.44
C SER A 27 20.19 -7.80 9.20
N ILE A 28 20.30 -7.90 10.52
CA ILE A 28 21.20 -7.06 11.32
C ILE A 28 21.97 -7.97 12.29
N ASN A 29 23.28 -8.02 12.07
CA ASN A 29 24.28 -8.50 13.01
C ASN A 29 24.20 -7.70 14.32
N ASN A 30 24.12 -8.39 15.47
CA ASN A 30 24.88 -7.95 16.62
C ASN A 30 25.22 -9.09 17.57
N SER A 31 26.51 -9.17 17.83
CA SER A 31 27.23 -10.05 18.74
C SER A 31 26.90 -9.80 20.21
N ASN A 32 27.07 -10.86 21.00
CA ASN A 32 27.22 -10.92 22.46
C ASN A 32 25.95 -10.79 23.30
N THR A 33 25.37 -11.94 23.65
CA THR A 33 25.29 -12.41 25.05
C THR A 33 24.85 -13.88 25.07
N LYS A 34 25.69 -14.72 25.71
CA LYS A 34 25.42 -16.14 25.97
C LYS A 34 24.36 -16.25 27.07
N ASN A 35 23.29 -17.00 26.82
CA ASN A 35 22.64 -17.83 27.84
C ASN A 35 21.93 -19.01 27.16
N ASN A 36 22.33 -20.21 27.57
CA ASN A 36 21.90 -21.51 27.08
C ASN A 36 20.45 -21.81 27.52
N LEU A 37 19.58 -22.10 26.56
CA LEU A 37 18.38 -22.93 26.77
C LEU A 37 18.26 -23.89 25.58
N VAL A 38 18.51 -25.16 25.85
CA VAL A 38 18.48 -26.29 24.90
C VAL A 38 17.05 -26.82 24.84
N ILE A 39 16.46 -26.85 23.64
CA ILE A 39 15.29 -27.68 23.30
C ILE A 39 15.68 -28.54 22.10
N PRO A 40 15.44 -29.86 22.12
CA PRO A 40 16.14 -30.82 21.25
C PRO A 40 15.44 -31.00 19.91
N THR A 41 16.18 -30.91 18.80
CA THR A 41 15.75 -31.46 17.51
C THR A 41 16.43 -32.81 17.29
N THR A 42 15.61 -33.86 17.38
CA THR A 42 15.95 -35.21 16.94
C THR A 42 16.00 -35.24 15.41
N ASN A 43 17.20 -35.42 14.86
CA ASN A 43 17.40 -36.25 13.67
C ASN A 43 18.86 -36.72 13.67
N LYS A 44 19.07 -37.88 14.30
CA LYS A 44 20.25 -38.72 14.13
C LYS A 44 20.13 -39.42 12.79
N ASN A 45 21.24 -39.45 12.05
CA ASN A 45 21.66 -40.63 11.30
C ASN A 45 23.19 -40.79 11.44
N PRO A 46 23.70 -42.02 11.28
CA PRO A 46 24.60 -42.62 12.27
C PRO A 46 26.10 -42.42 12.02
N ASN A 47 26.83 -42.60 13.13
CA ASN A 47 28.27 -42.69 13.33
C ASN A 47 29.06 -43.36 12.19
N ASN A 48 30.28 -42.86 11.98
CA ASN A 48 31.46 -43.73 11.98
C ASN A 48 32.71 -43.02 12.53
N ASN A 49 33.24 -43.63 13.59
CA ASN A 49 34.66 -43.84 13.89
C ASN A 49 35.57 -42.71 14.44
N LEU A 50 36.09 -43.05 15.64
CA LEU A 50 37.44 -42.87 16.19
C LEU A 50 37.69 -41.74 17.21
N SER A 51 37.82 -42.21 18.46
CA SER A 51 38.38 -41.64 19.69
C SER A 51 39.90 -41.30 19.57
N PRO A 52 40.60 -40.95 20.68
CA PRO A 52 40.47 -39.77 21.54
C PRO A 52 41.84 -39.10 21.80
N GLY A 53 41.89 -37.93 22.43
CA GLY A 53 43.17 -37.40 22.92
C GLY A 53 43.08 -36.15 23.79
N ASN A 54 43.14 -36.37 25.10
CA ASN A 54 43.81 -35.57 26.16
C ASN A 54 43.75 -34.03 26.11
N SER A 55 43.06 -33.36 27.03
CA SER A 55 43.34 -33.17 28.48
C SER A 55 44.24 -31.96 28.79
N GLN A 56 43.80 -31.21 29.82
CA GLN A 56 44.57 -30.32 30.71
C GLN A 56 44.79 -28.87 30.24
N THR A 57 44.09 -27.88 30.83
CA THR A 57 44.45 -27.07 32.03
C THR A 57 45.77 -26.31 31.81
N SER A 58 45.94 -24.99 32.03
CA SER A 58 45.45 -24.12 33.09
C SER A 58 45.93 -22.66 32.86
N GLN A 59 45.09 -21.71 33.29
CA GLN A 59 45.41 -20.49 34.06
C GLN A 59 46.56 -19.52 33.68
N ASN A 60 46.11 -18.26 33.53
CA ASN A 60 46.53 -17.04 34.24
C ASN A 60 47.80 -16.26 33.84
N ASN A 61 47.52 -14.99 33.49
CA ASN A 61 47.94 -13.76 34.16
C ASN A 61 49.03 -12.86 33.54
N ARG A 62 48.65 -11.57 33.51
CA ARG A 62 49.43 -10.32 33.66
C ARG A 62 49.97 -9.62 32.39
N THR A 63 49.32 -8.50 32.10
CA THR A 63 49.80 -7.17 31.63
C THR A 63 50.95 -6.61 32.52
N PRO A 64 51.62 -5.44 32.26
CA PRO A 64 51.26 -4.30 31.38
C PRO A 64 52.44 -3.60 30.63
N GLU A 65 52.11 -2.42 30.05
CA GLU A 65 52.99 -1.25 29.74
C GLU A 65 53.79 -1.30 28.41
N ASN A 66 54.03 -0.23 27.63
CA ASN A 66 53.80 1.21 27.78
C ASN A 66 53.92 1.91 26.40
N GLN A 67 53.17 3.01 26.21
CA GLN A 67 53.60 4.30 25.66
C GLN A 67 54.10 4.51 24.20
N ASN A 68 53.25 5.26 23.47
CA ASN A 68 53.48 6.64 22.98
C ASN A 68 54.11 6.93 21.59
N ILE A 69 53.51 7.94 20.95
CA ILE A 69 54.04 8.92 19.97
C ILE A 69 53.71 8.69 18.48
N GLN A 70 52.67 9.42 18.03
CA GLN A 70 52.56 10.10 16.71
C GLN A 70 53.41 11.40 16.71
N PRO A 71 53.59 12.21 15.62
CA PRO A 71 52.96 12.19 14.27
C PRO A 71 53.94 12.52 13.10
N SER A 72 53.47 12.54 11.84
CA SER A 72 53.45 13.77 10.98
C SER A 72 53.35 13.51 9.45
N SER A 73 52.57 14.41 8.83
CA SER A 73 52.57 14.93 7.43
C SER A 73 52.41 13.96 6.24
N ASN A 74 51.30 14.03 5.48
CA ASN A 74 51.03 14.99 4.39
C ASN A 74 52.12 14.98 3.29
N GLU A 75 51.83 14.46 2.09
CA GLU A 75 51.44 15.26 0.90
C GLU A 75 51.51 14.50 -0.45
N TYR A 76 50.61 14.91 -1.36
CA TYR A 76 50.67 14.93 -2.84
C TYR A 76 50.69 13.66 -3.73
N SER A 77 49.52 13.45 -4.35
CA SER A 77 49.23 13.41 -5.80
C SER A 77 49.87 12.40 -6.77
N SER A 78 48.95 11.67 -7.40
CA SER A 78 48.73 11.57 -8.86
C SER A 78 49.55 10.61 -9.73
N SER A 79 48.76 9.93 -10.60
CA SER A 79 49.03 9.45 -11.97
C SER A 79 49.45 8.00 -12.22
N ASN A 80 48.45 7.21 -12.66
CA ASN A 80 48.39 6.32 -13.83
C ASN A 80 49.70 6.01 -14.59
N ASN A 81 50.08 4.73 -14.74
CA ASN A 81 49.68 3.84 -15.85
C ASN A 81 50.64 2.61 -16.02
N ASN A 82 50.01 1.44 -16.13
CA ASN A 82 50.26 0.28 -17.01
C ASN A 82 51.57 -0.54 -17.02
N ASN A 83 51.36 -1.83 -16.66
CA ASN A 83 51.78 -3.09 -17.29
C ASN A 83 53.27 -3.45 -17.45
N SER A 84 53.68 -4.56 -16.81
CA SER A 84 53.83 -5.88 -17.49
C SER A 84 54.28 -7.00 -16.53
N ASN A 85 53.78 -8.21 -16.80
CA ASN A 85 53.87 -9.49 -16.08
C ASN A 85 55.30 -10.05 -15.87
N ILE A 86 55.49 -10.88 -14.82
CA ILE A 86 55.73 -12.35 -14.88
C ILE A 86 56.20 -12.92 -13.51
N ASP A 87 55.40 -13.86 -13.00
CA ASP A 87 55.63 -15.11 -12.25
C ASP A 87 56.11 -15.23 -10.78
N ASN A 88 55.24 -15.98 -10.05
CA ASN A 88 55.45 -17.06 -9.06
C ASN A 88 55.31 -16.80 -7.54
N ASN A 89 54.08 -17.12 -7.08
CA ASN A 89 53.70 -17.96 -5.94
C ASN A 89 54.29 -17.70 -4.54
N ASN A 90 53.48 -17.09 -3.65
CA ASN A 90 52.87 -17.76 -2.49
C ASN A 90 52.29 -16.73 -1.50
N SER A 91 50.98 -16.53 -1.51
CA SER A 91 50.22 -16.17 -0.30
C SER A 91 48.71 -16.19 -0.59
N TYR A 92 47.99 -16.84 0.30
CA TYR A 92 46.53 -16.76 0.44
C TYR A 92 46.06 -15.30 0.46
N PRO A 93 45.01 -14.96 -0.31
CA PRO A 93 44.24 -13.76 -0.04
C PRO A 93 42.78 -14.10 0.33
N GLU A 94 42.34 -13.51 1.43
CA GLU A 94 40.95 -13.09 1.57
C GLU A 94 40.65 -12.10 0.44
N THR A 95 39.86 -12.48 -0.55
CA THR A 95 39.20 -11.54 -1.45
C THR A 95 37.75 -11.36 -1.05
N ILE A 96 37.47 -10.15 -0.59
CA ILE A 96 36.21 -9.46 -0.82
C ILE A 96 36.14 -9.26 -2.33
N ASP A 97 35.35 -10.07 -3.02
CA ASP A 97 34.99 -9.83 -4.41
C ASP A 97 33.58 -9.27 -4.51
N HIS A 98 33.54 -8.08 -5.10
CA HIS A 98 32.42 -7.50 -5.82
C HIS A 98 31.72 -8.59 -6.64
N ILE A 99 30.43 -8.82 -6.37
CA ILE A 99 29.59 -9.56 -7.30
C ILE A 99 29.24 -8.60 -8.45
N ASP A 100 29.89 -8.85 -9.58
CA ASP A 100 29.53 -8.34 -10.88
C ASP A 100 28.04 -8.59 -11.17
N ASN A 101 27.35 -7.52 -11.55
CA ASN A 101 25.98 -7.52 -12.05
C ASN A 101 25.90 -8.02 -13.50
N ASN A 102 26.49 -9.18 -13.81
CA ASN A 102 26.40 -9.81 -15.13
C ASN A 102 26.49 -11.33 -15.01
N ASP A 103 25.46 -11.96 -14.45
CA ASP A 103 25.06 -13.34 -14.76
C ASP A 103 23.69 -13.69 -14.15
N PHE A 104 22.66 -12.88 -14.45
CA PHE A 104 21.26 -13.31 -14.35
C PHE A 104 20.72 -13.62 -15.74
N ASN A 105 21.35 -14.59 -16.41
CA ASN A 105 20.84 -15.13 -17.68
C ASN A 105 20.78 -16.66 -17.67
N ASN A 106 20.43 -17.24 -16.52
CA ASN A 106 19.82 -18.56 -16.46
C ASN A 106 18.47 -18.42 -15.75
N ASN A 107 17.42 -18.18 -16.53
CA ASN A 107 16.03 -18.32 -16.10
C ASN A 107 15.74 -19.80 -15.76
N ILE A 108 16.29 -20.30 -14.64
CA ILE A 108 15.85 -21.56 -14.07
C ILE A 108 14.48 -21.30 -13.47
N THR A 109 13.44 -21.69 -14.21
CA THR A 109 12.07 -21.63 -13.72
C THR A 109 11.94 -22.66 -12.60
N HIS A 110 11.81 -22.21 -11.36
CA HIS A 110 11.60 -23.09 -10.22
C HIS A 110 10.14 -23.56 -10.18
N PHE A 111 9.94 -24.87 -10.28
CA PHE A 111 8.62 -25.50 -10.12
C PHE A 111 8.53 -26.14 -8.74
N SER A 112 7.35 -26.05 -8.12
CA SER A 112 7.05 -26.87 -6.95
C SER A 112 6.78 -28.32 -7.37
N THR A 113 7.13 -29.30 -6.54
CA THR A 113 6.94 -30.72 -6.85
C THR A 113 5.70 -31.27 -6.15
N ILE A 114 4.86 -32.00 -6.87
CA ILE A 114 3.76 -32.75 -6.26
C ILE A 114 4.35 -33.88 -5.41
N SER A 115 4.00 -33.92 -4.13
CA SER A 115 4.53 -34.94 -3.22
C SER A 115 3.89 -36.30 -3.48
N ASN A 116 4.71 -37.35 -3.44
CA ASN A 116 4.26 -38.73 -3.44
C ASN A 116 3.61 -39.12 -2.11
N LEU A 117 2.51 -39.86 -2.21
CA LEU A 117 1.92 -40.57 -1.08
C LEU A 117 2.59 -41.93 -0.96
N ASN A 118 3.48 -42.06 0.02
CA ASN A 118 4.25 -43.28 0.29
C ASN A 118 3.44 -44.34 1.07
N TYR A 119 2.12 -44.38 0.92
CA TYR A 119 1.22 -45.30 1.63
C TYR A 119 0.48 -46.21 0.64
N SER A 120 0.36 -47.50 0.95
CA SER A 120 -0.46 -48.43 0.16
C SER A 120 -1.93 -48.18 0.44
N LEU A 121 -2.70 -47.79 -0.57
CA LEU A 121 -4.15 -47.61 -0.48
C LEU A 121 -4.81 -48.86 0.12
N SER A 122 -5.60 -48.68 1.17
CA SER A 122 -6.36 -49.77 1.79
C SER A 122 -7.51 -50.22 0.89
N SER A 123 -8.10 -51.38 1.17
CA SER A 123 -9.30 -51.84 0.45
C SER A 123 -10.45 -50.83 0.52
N LEU A 124 -10.57 -50.10 1.63
CA LEU A 124 -11.57 -49.04 1.78
C LEU A 124 -11.23 -47.84 0.89
N ASP A 125 -9.97 -47.41 0.84
CA ASP A 125 -9.54 -46.31 -0.04
C ASP A 125 -9.81 -46.65 -1.51
N ASN A 126 -9.61 -47.92 -1.90
CA ASN A 126 -9.92 -48.40 -3.25
C ASN A 126 -11.41 -48.34 -3.57
N ASN A 127 -12.31 -48.52 -2.60
CA ASN A 127 -13.75 -48.34 -2.82
C ASN A 127 -14.07 -46.89 -3.21
N TYR A 128 -13.56 -45.90 -2.48
CA TYR A 128 -13.78 -44.49 -2.81
C TYR A 128 -13.24 -44.12 -4.19
N LEU A 129 -12.11 -44.73 -4.57
CA LEU A 129 -11.55 -44.61 -5.90
C LEU A 129 -12.48 -45.24 -6.95
N GLU A 130 -12.94 -46.47 -6.78
CA GLU A 130 -13.78 -47.17 -7.75
C GLU A 130 -15.13 -46.49 -8.00
N TYR A 131 -15.82 -46.06 -6.95
CA TYR A 131 -17.17 -45.51 -7.05
C TYR A 131 -17.24 -44.10 -7.63
N GLN A 132 -16.10 -43.42 -7.78
CA GLN A 132 -16.05 -42.08 -8.38
C GLN A 132 -16.53 -42.03 -9.85
N GLU A 133 -16.30 -43.10 -10.61
CA GLU A 133 -16.64 -43.16 -12.05
C GLU A 133 -17.97 -43.90 -12.32
N LYS A 134 -18.66 -44.31 -11.26
CA LYS A 134 -19.94 -45.00 -11.33
C LYS A 134 -21.07 -44.04 -10.90
N ASP A 135 -22.31 -44.45 -11.15
CA ASP A 135 -23.45 -43.78 -10.56
C ASP A 135 -23.31 -43.76 -9.04
N PHE A 136 -23.73 -42.67 -8.40
CA PHE A 136 -23.61 -42.49 -6.97
C PHE A 136 -24.27 -43.66 -6.21
N GLN A 137 -23.44 -44.43 -5.50
CA GLN A 137 -23.87 -45.50 -4.61
C GLN A 137 -23.39 -45.23 -3.18
N PRO A 138 -24.23 -45.48 -2.15
CA PRO A 138 -23.79 -45.43 -0.76
C PRO A 138 -22.65 -46.38 -0.45
N ILE A 139 -21.68 -45.94 0.34
CA ILE A 139 -20.62 -46.79 0.89
C ILE A 139 -20.92 -47.01 2.37
N SER A 140 -21.06 -48.28 2.78
CA SER A 140 -21.24 -48.61 4.19
C SER A 140 -19.91 -48.48 4.92
N VAL A 141 -19.82 -47.54 5.85
CA VAL A 141 -18.59 -47.28 6.62
C VAL A 141 -18.92 -47.20 8.09
N GLU A 142 -18.27 -48.04 8.88
CA GLU A 142 -18.35 -48.01 10.34
C GLU A 142 -17.93 -46.65 10.89
N GLU A 143 -18.61 -46.18 11.93
CA GLU A 143 -18.36 -44.84 12.48
C GLU A 143 -16.93 -44.69 13.06
N SER A 144 -16.40 -45.75 13.65
CA SER A 144 -15.00 -45.79 14.11
C SER A 144 -14.03 -45.50 12.97
N LYS A 145 -14.30 -46.06 11.79
CA LYS A 145 -13.47 -45.88 10.60
C LYS A 145 -13.60 -44.48 10.01
N ILE A 146 -14.79 -43.87 10.05
CA ILE A 146 -14.98 -42.45 9.71
C ILE A 146 -14.09 -41.60 10.61
N LYS A 147 -14.07 -41.82 11.93
CA LYS A 147 -13.21 -41.05 12.84
C LYS A 147 -11.72 -41.20 12.53
N GLU A 148 -11.26 -42.42 12.21
CA GLU A 148 -9.88 -42.64 11.77
C GLU A 148 -9.55 -41.86 10.49
N ILE A 149 -10.45 -41.88 9.51
CA ILE A 149 -10.31 -41.11 8.26
C ILE A 149 -10.19 -39.62 8.55
N LEU A 150 -11.07 -39.07 9.39
CA LEU A 150 -11.10 -37.64 9.72
C LEU A 150 -9.84 -37.19 10.48
N LEU A 151 -9.20 -38.09 11.22
CA LEU A 151 -7.95 -37.84 11.93
C LEU A 151 -6.71 -37.92 11.02
N ASN A 152 -6.82 -38.50 9.82
CA ASN A 152 -5.72 -38.64 8.88
C ASN A 152 -5.38 -37.30 8.21
N ASP A 153 -4.12 -36.87 8.31
CA ASP A 153 -3.59 -35.65 7.66
C ASP A 153 -2.79 -35.95 6.37
N THR A 154 -2.64 -37.22 5.99
CA THR A 154 -1.81 -37.61 4.83
C THR A 154 -2.58 -37.54 3.51
N SER A 155 -3.88 -37.86 3.51
CA SER A 155 -4.73 -37.85 2.32
C SER A 155 -5.23 -36.44 2.00
N PRO A 156 -5.44 -36.10 0.71
CA PRO A 156 -6.17 -34.89 0.32
C PRO A 156 -7.54 -34.82 0.99
N LEU A 157 -7.96 -33.61 1.38
CA LEU A 157 -9.23 -33.40 2.10
C LEU A 157 -10.47 -33.82 1.31
N ASN A 158 -10.41 -33.80 -0.02
CA ASN A 158 -11.48 -34.23 -0.91
C ASN A 158 -11.38 -35.70 -1.33
N PHE A 159 -10.40 -36.47 -0.82
CA PHE A 159 -10.17 -37.85 -1.24
C PHE A 159 -11.39 -38.77 -1.00
N TYR A 160 -12.10 -38.55 0.11
CA TYR A 160 -13.27 -39.34 0.50
C TYR A 160 -14.61 -38.68 0.08
N SER A 161 -14.58 -37.67 -0.80
CA SER A 161 -15.77 -36.95 -1.28
C SER A 161 -16.27 -37.52 -2.62
N HIS A 162 -17.58 -37.63 -2.85
CA HIS A 162 -18.12 -37.97 -4.18
C HIS A 162 -18.39 -36.70 -5.00
N PRO A 163 -18.04 -36.62 -6.31
CA PRO A 163 -18.20 -35.41 -7.12
C PRO A 163 -19.66 -34.95 -7.32
N LYS A 164 -20.63 -35.86 -7.11
CA LYS A 164 -22.07 -35.55 -7.16
C LYS A 164 -22.48 -34.45 -6.18
N TYR A 165 -21.80 -34.33 -5.03
CA TYR A 165 -22.13 -33.34 -4.03
C TYR A 165 -20.93 -32.46 -3.69
N LYS A 166 -21.20 -31.26 -3.18
CA LYS A 166 -20.19 -30.32 -2.73
C LYS A 166 -20.73 -29.44 -1.60
N PRO A 167 -19.87 -28.88 -0.74
CA PRO A 167 -20.23 -27.74 0.10
C PRO A 167 -20.83 -26.60 -0.75
N GLU A 168 -21.96 -26.03 -0.35
CA GLU A 168 -22.50 -24.78 -0.96
C GLU A 168 -21.44 -23.67 -0.85
N LYS A 169 -20.82 -23.58 0.33
CA LYS A 169 -19.69 -22.72 0.63
C LYS A 169 -18.72 -23.50 1.51
N GLN A 170 -17.47 -23.62 1.07
CA GLN A 170 -16.47 -24.42 1.79
C GLN A 170 -15.79 -23.66 2.94
N ASN A 171 -15.53 -22.36 2.76
CA ASN A 171 -14.91 -21.50 3.76
C ASN A 171 -15.97 -20.56 4.36
N ILE A 172 -16.13 -20.61 5.67
CA ILE A 172 -17.15 -19.90 6.43
C ILE A 172 -16.46 -19.07 7.48
N PHE A 173 -16.84 -17.80 7.55
CA PHE A 173 -16.37 -16.86 8.56
C PHE A 173 -17.59 -16.43 9.37
N ILE A 174 -17.55 -16.63 10.68
CA ILE A 174 -18.62 -16.21 11.60
C ILE A 174 -18.06 -15.41 12.76
N ASN A 175 -18.79 -14.39 13.17
CA ASN A 175 -18.50 -13.65 14.39
C ASN A 175 -19.04 -14.39 15.63
N PRO A 176 -18.56 -14.06 16.84
CA PRO A 176 -19.17 -14.54 18.08
C PRO A 176 -20.68 -14.27 18.11
N LYS A 177 -21.46 -15.24 18.58
CA LYS A 177 -22.95 -15.27 18.61
C LYS A 177 -23.65 -15.31 17.24
N GLN A 178 -22.91 -15.23 16.14
CA GLN A 178 -23.50 -15.39 14.81
C GLN A 178 -23.70 -16.88 14.51
N SER A 179 -24.86 -17.21 13.96
CA SER A 179 -25.17 -18.56 13.49
C SER A 179 -25.28 -18.59 11.97
N THR A 180 -24.83 -19.69 11.36
CA THR A 180 -25.07 -19.97 9.94
C THR A 180 -25.27 -21.46 9.74
N LYS A 181 -26.10 -21.83 8.77
CA LYS A 181 -26.35 -23.24 8.42
C LYS A 181 -25.37 -23.69 7.34
N LEU A 182 -24.65 -24.77 7.61
CA LEU A 182 -23.82 -25.45 6.60
C LEU A 182 -24.73 -26.26 5.69
N LYS A 183 -24.44 -26.24 4.38
CA LYS A 183 -25.23 -26.96 3.39
C LYS A 183 -24.35 -27.78 2.48
N LEU A 184 -24.72 -29.05 2.33
CA LEU A 184 -24.27 -29.90 1.25
C LEU A 184 -25.27 -29.79 0.11
N VAL A 185 -24.79 -29.60 -1.12
CA VAL A 185 -25.64 -29.43 -2.30
C VAL A 185 -25.21 -30.37 -3.42
N ASP A 186 -26.14 -30.74 -4.30
CA ASP A 186 -25.80 -31.41 -5.56
C ASP A 186 -24.97 -30.48 -6.44
N SER A 187 -23.86 -31.00 -6.95
CA SER A 187 -22.85 -30.23 -7.68
C SER A 187 -23.37 -29.64 -8.99
N LYS A 188 -24.38 -30.26 -9.62
CA LYS A 188 -24.93 -29.86 -10.93
C LYS A 188 -26.02 -28.80 -10.81
N ASN A 189 -26.97 -28.98 -9.89
CA ASN A 189 -28.15 -28.11 -9.80
C ASN A 189 -28.20 -27.27 -8.50
N ASN A 190 -27.23 -27.43 -7.59
CA ASN A 190 -27.15 -26.78 -6.28
C ASN A 190 -28.36 -27.05 -5.35
N THR A 191 -29.10 -28.14 -5.52
CA THR A 191 -30.18 -28.50 -4.58
C THR A 191 -29.60 -29.02 -3.27
N GLU A 192 -30.10 -28.53 -2.14
CA GLU A 192 -29.67 -28.92 -0.79
C GLU A 192 -30.00 -30.38 -0.47
N VAL A 193 -29.03 -31.09 0.10
CA VAL A 193 -29.19 -32.42 0.68
C VAL A 193 -29.60 -32.26 2.15
N LYS A 194 -30.86 -32.55 2.46
CA LYS A 194 -31.43 -32.31 3.80
C LYS A 194 -31.43 -33.55 4.69
N ASP A 195 -31.64 -34.72 4.10
CA ASP A 195 -31.82 -35.96 4.85
C ASP A 195 -30.50 -36.72 5.01
N GLU A 196 -30.32 -37.36 6.16
CA GLU A 196 -29.21 -38.27 6.48
C GLU A 196 -27.79 -37.67 6.48
N VAL A 197 -27.65 -36.34 6.44
CA VAL A 197 -26.34 -35.70 6.61
C VAL A 197 -25.95 -35.74 8.09
N LYS A 198 -24.84 -36.41 8.41
CA LYS A 198 -24.25 -36.38 9.76
C LYS A 198 -23.09 -35.42 9.80
N TRP A 199 -22.96 -34.67 10.89
CA TRP A 199 -21.94 -33.64 11.01
C TRP A 199 -20.92 -33.98 12.10
N TYR A 200 -19.64 -33.76 11.77
CA TYR A 200 -18.51 -34.00 12.65
C TYR A 200 -17.61 -32.77 12.69
N GLN A 201 -16.97 -32.51 13.82
CA GLN A 201 -15.96 -31.46 13.94
C GLN A 201 -14.65 -32.05 14.47
N ARG A 202 -13.52 -31.63 13.90
CA ARG A 202 -12.19 -32.07 14.32
C ARG A 202 -11.53 -31.00 15.19
N LEU A 203 -11.13 -31.40 16.40
CA LEU A 203 -10.25 -30.63 17.26
C LEU A 203 -8.81 -31.10 17.06
N ARG A 204 -7.86 -30.16 16.96
CA ARG A 204 -6.42 -30.44 16.82
C ARG A 204 -5.60 -30.13 18.09
N TYR A 205 -6.12 -29.29 18.97
CA TYR A 205 -5.44 -28.85 20.20
C TYR A 205 -6.49 -28.49 21.25
N PRO A 206 -6.32 -28.87 22.54
CA PRO A 206 -5.17 -29.58 23.12
C PRO A 206 -5.11 -31.08 22.78
N GLU A 207 -6.22 -31.67 22.33
CA GLU A 207 -6.30 -33.08 21.96
C GLU A 207 -6.81 -33.25 20.53
N ASN A 208 -6.23 -34.20 19.80
CA ASN A 208 -6.74 -34.64 18.49
C ASN A 208 -7.97 -35.51 18.72
N GLN A 209 -9.17 -34.95 18.54
CA GLN A 209 -10.43 -35.68 18.70
C GLN A 209 -11.48 -35.27 17.66
N ILE A 210 -12.39 -36.20 17.38
CA ILE A 210 -13.58 -35.96 16.54
C ILE A 210 -14.79 -35.88 17.43
N LEU A 211 -15.51 -34.76 17.36
CA LEU A 211 -16.77 -34.56 18.06
C LEU A 211 -17.93 -34.70 17.07
N LYS A 212 -19.02 -35.32 17.52
CA LYS A 212 -20.28 -35.29 16.76
C LYS A 212 -21.01 -33.98 16.95
N ALA A 213 -21.86 -33.63 15.99
CA ALA A 213 -22.83 -32.57 16.18
C ALA A 213 -23.70 -32.82 17.43
N GLY A 214 -23.96 -31.75 18.18
CA GLY A 214 -24.57 -31.78 19.51
C GLY A 214 -23.58 -31.88 20.67
N GLU A 215 -22.32 -32.26 20.44
CA GLU A 215 -21.30 -32.31 21.49
C GLU A 215 -20.63 -30.94 21.69
N ASP A 216 -20.92 -30.29 22.82
CA ASP A 216 -20.45 -28.94 23.11
C ASP A 216 -19.08 -28.87 23.82
N LYS A 217 -18.06 -29.50 23.22
CA LYS A 217 -16.67 -29.50 23.74
C LYS A 217 -15.72 -28.58 22.98
N ASN A 218 -16.16 -27.99 21.89
CA ASN A 218 -15.38 -27.03 21.12
C ASN A 218 -15.46 -25.64 21.77
N ASP A 219 -14.31 -25.03 22.06
CA ASP A 219 -14.24 -23.72 22.72
C ASP A 219 -14.53 -22.54 21.77
N LYS A 220 -14.60 -22.79 20.46
CA LYS A 220 -14.75 -21.76 19.42
C LYS A 220 -16.14 -21.67 18.82
N LEU A 221 -16.84 -22.80 18.71
CA LEU A 221 -18.17 -22.85 18.09
C LEU A 221 -19.01 -23.99 18.68
N THR A 222 -20.32 -23.90 18.49
CA THR A 222 -21.23 -25.04 18.60
C THR A 222 -21.62 -25.52 17.21
N LEU A 223 -21.87 -26.83 17.07
CA LEU A 223 -22.36 -27.46 15.85
C LEU A 223 -23.60 -28.28 16.19
N SER A 224 -24.75 -27.83 15.69
CA SER A 224 -26.04 -28.50 15.85
C SER A 224 -26.19 -29.66 14.86
N THR A 225 -27.07 -30.61 15.19
CA THR A 225 -27.34 -31.81 14.38
C THR A 225 -27.90 -31.51 13.00
N ASP A 226 -28.52 -30.35 12.82
CA ASP A 226 -29.03 -29.86 11.53
C ASP A 226 -27.95 -29.17 10.67
N GLY A 227 -26.70 -29.13 11.13
CA GLY A 227 -25.59 -28.45 10.43
C GLY A 227 -25.48 -26.96 10.75
N THR A 228 -26.26 -26.43 11.70
CA THR A 228 -26.11 -25.04 12.14
C THR A 228 -24.87 -24.88 13.01
N VAL A 229 -23.97 -23.99 12.61
CA VAL A 229 -22.80 -23.59 13.41
C VAL A 229 -23.04 -22.23 14.07
N THR A 230 -22.65 -22.09 15.33
CA THR A 230 -22.73 -20.80 16.06
C THR A 230 -21.40 -20.47 16.69
N GLY A 231 -20.88 -19.26 16.42
CA GLY A 231 -19.61 -18.80 16.98
C GLY A 231 -19.68 -18.54 18.48
N LYS A 232 -18.66 -18.97 19.24
CA LYS A 232 -18.48 -18.64 20.65
C LYS A 232 -17.49 -17.49 20.81
N PHE A 233 -17.53 -16.81 21.95
CA PHE A 233 -16.47 -15.88 22.32
C PHE A 233 -15.20 -16.64 22.67
N HIS A 234 -14.06 -16.19 22.13
CA HIS A 234 -12.75 -16.63 22.54
C HIS A 234 -11.74 -15.48 22.47
N THR A 235 -10.66 -15.59 23.25
CA THR A 235 -9.60 -14.58 23.38
C THR A 235 -8.29 -14.98 22.69
N LYS A 236 -8.30 -16.06 21.89
CA LYS A 236 -7.13 -16.48 21.10
C LYS A 236 -6.69 -15.35 20.16
N GLU A 237 -5.37 -15.18 20.02
CA GLU A 237 -4.79 -14.11 19.18
C GLU A 237 -5.11 -14.28 17.69
N ASN A 238 -5.14 -15.53 17.22
CA ASN A 238 -5.53 -15.86 15.85
C ASN A 238 -7.01 -16.26 15.79
N ASP A 239 -7.61 -16.10 14.60
CA ASP A 239 -8.95 -16.63 14.30
C ASP A 239 -8.81 -18.12 13.97
N PRO A 240 -9.19 -19.01 14.88
CA PRO A 240 -8.93 -20.41 14.71
C PRO A 240 -9.94 -21.02 13.74
N THR A 241 -9.43 -21.63 12.68
CA THR A 241 -10.26 -22.48 11.82
C THR A 241 -10.58 -23.80 12.51
N THR A 242 -11.85 -24.18 12.51
CA THR A 242 -12.33 -25.52 12.87
C THR A 242 -12.71 -26.25 11.59
N LEU A 243 -12.18 -27.46 11.41
CA LEU A 243 -12.54 -28.31 10.30
C LEU A 243 -13.82 -29.10 10.66
N ILE A 244 -14.87 -28.89 9.88
CA ILE A 244 -16.16 -29.57 10.01
C ILE A 244 -16.36 -30.46 8.79
N TRP A 245 -16.98 -31.61 8.98
CA TRP A 245 -17.25 -32.58 7.92
C TRP A 245 -18.72 -32.92 7.88
N ALA A 246 -19.30 -32.85 6.68
CA ALA A 246 -20.56 -33.51 6.38
C ALA A 246 -20.26 -34.94 5.93
N GLU A 247 -20.87 -35.93 6.58
CA GLU A 247 -20.95 -37.29 6.10
C GLU A 247 -22.31 -37.50 5.45
N TYR A 248 -22.30 -37.98 4.21
CA TYR A 248 -23.52 -38.33 3.49
C TYR A 248 -23.29 -39.63 2.70
N LYS A 249 -24.03 -40.69 3.07
CA LYS A 249 -24.00 -42.02 2.44
C LYS A 249 -22.58 -42.60 2.33
N GLY A 250 -21.75 -42.38 3.35
CA GLY A 250 -20.37 -42.86 3.43
C GLY A 250 -19.31 -41.90 2.89
N TYR A 251 -19.70 -40.80 2.24
CA TYR A 251 -18.77 -39.81 1.69
C TYR A 251 -18.61 -38.61 2.63
N LEU A 252 -17.41 -38.03 2.64
CA LEU A 252 -17.01 -36.97 3.58
C LEU A 252 -16.71 -35.68 2.84
N TYR A 253 -17.30 -34.57 3.28
CA TYR A 253 -17.16 -33.24 2.65
C TYR A 253 -16.67 -32.21 3.66
N PRO A 254 -15.48 -31.61 3.45
CA PRO A 254 -14.87 -30.70 4.42
C PRO A 254 -15.41 -29.26 4.30
N PHE A 255 -15.60 -28.63 5.44
CA PHE A 255 -15.93 -27.21 5.64
C PHE A 255 -14.90 -26.60 6.60
N PHE A 256 -14.44 -25.39 6.31
CA PHE A 256 -13.55 -24.62 7.16
C PHE A 256 -14.35 -23.50 7.81
N VAL A 257 -14.55 -23.59 9.13
CA VAL A 257 -15.27 -22.56 9.88
C VAL A 257 -14.28 -21.79 10.72
N GLU A 258 -14.03 -20.56 10.33
CA GLU A 258 -13.24 -19.60 11.07
C GLU A 258 -14.17 -18.75 11.95
N VAL A 259 -13.81 -18.63 13.22
CA VAL A 259 -14.53 -17.82 14.20
C VAL A 259 -13.64 -16.65 14.58
N SER A 260 -14.16 -15.43 14.44
CA SER A 260 -13.42 -14.23 14.83
C SER A 260 -13.19 -14.21 16.33
N SER A 261 -11.96 -13.91 16.76
CA SER A 261 -11.67 -13.61 18.16
C SER A 261 -12.47 -12.40 18.65
N GLN A 262 -12.68 -12.30 19.97
CA GLN A 262 -13.35 -11.12 20.54
C GLN A 262 -12.61 -9.83 20.19
N HIS A 263 -11.28 -9.87 20.11
CA HIS A 263 -10.46 -8.74 19.72
C HIS A 263 -10.71 -8.33 18.25
N HIS A 264 -10.67 -9.28 17.32
CA HIS A 264 -10.96 -9.01 15.90
C HIS A 264 -12.40 -8.58 15.67
N TYR A 265 -13.37 -9.19 16.35
CA TYR A 265 -14.78 -8.80 16.24
C TYR A 265 -15.01 -7.35 16.70
N ASN A 266 -14.47 -6.96 17.85
CA ASN A 266 -14.56 -5.60 18.34
C ASN A 266 -13.84 -4.62 17.39
N GLY A 267 -12.65 -4.99 16.91
CA GLY A 267 -11.89 -4.19 15.96
C GLY A 267 -12.61 -3.98 14.62
N GLU A 268 -13.26 -5.01 14.06
CA GLU A 268 -14.03 -4.89 12.82
C GLU A 268 -15.31 -4.07 13.04
N SER A 269 -15.98 -4.23 14.19
CA SER A 269 -17.13 -3.40 14.57
C SER A 269 -16.76 -1.92 14.67
N ASP A 270 -15.63 -1.60 15.31
CA ASP A 270 -15.14 -0.22 15.44
C ASP A 270 -14.68 0.34 14.09
N LYS A 271 -14.03 -0.47 13.26
CA LYS A 271 -13.67 -0.11 11.89
C LYS A 271 -14.90 0.17 11.01
N GLU A 272 -15.98 -0.58 11.16
CA GLU A 272 -17.23 -0.34 10.42
C GLU A 272 -17.90 0.96 10.87
N LYS A 273 -17.95 1.25 12.17
CA LYS A 273 -18.45 2.54 12.68
C LYS A 273 -17.62 3.71 12.16
N ALA A 274 -16.29 3.57 12.17
CA ALA A 274 -15.38 4.58 11.64
C ALA A 274 -15.60 4.79 10.13
N ARG A 275 -15.75 3.70 9.36
CA ARG A 275 -16.06 3.75 7.93
C ARG A 275 -17.38 4.46 7.66
N LYS A 276 -18.41 4.20 8.46
CA LYS A 276 -19.70 4.90 8.31
C LYS A 276 -19.55 6.41 8.47
N VAL A 277 -18.80 6.88 9.47
CA VAL A 277 -18.50 8.32 9.62
C VAL A 277 -17.72 8.84 8.42
N ALA A 278 -16.71 8.09 7.94
CA ALA A 278 -15.95 8.47 6.76
C ALA A 278 -16.84 8.59 5.51
N GLN A 279 -17.81 7.68 5.33
CA GLN A 279 -18.80 7.72 4.25
C GLN A 279 -19.68 8.96 4.34
N GLU A 280 -20.22 9.26 5.52
CA GLU A 280 -21.04 10.45 5.78
C GLU A 280 -20.29 11.76 5.48
N LEU A 281 -19.00 11.83 5.81
CA LEU A 281 -18.13 12.97 5.47
C LEU A 281 -17.85 13.01 3.95
N SER A 282 -17.50 11.87 3.36
CA SER A 282 -17.14 11.79 1.94
C SER A 282 -18.31 12.17 1.02
N GLU A 283 -19.55 11.83 1.39
CA GLU A 283 -20.75 12.15 0.62
C GLU A 283 -20.96 13.66 0.47
N GLN A 284 -20.55 14.45 1.46
CA GLN A 284 -20.64 15.91 1.43
C GLN A 284 -19.66 16.54 0.42
N TRP A 285 -18.57 15.85 0.08
CA TRP A 285 -17.46 16.39 -0.71
C TRP A 285 -17.21 15.61 -2.01
N LYS A 286 -17.91 14.49 -2.27
CA LYS A 286 -17.64 13.59 -3.40
C LYS A 286 -17.69 14.26 -4.77
N ASN A 287 -18.49 15.32 -4.90
CA ASN A 287 -18.67 16.07 -6.15
C ASN A 287 -17.67 17.23 -6.28
N LEU A 288 -16.80 17.47 -5.30
CA LEU A 288 -15.78 18.51 -5.39
C LEU A 288 -14.57 18.03 -6.22
N PRO A 289 -13.81 18.95 -6.82
CA PRO A 289 -12.49 18.65 -7.38
C PRO A 289 -11.52 18.09 -6.33
N THR A 290 -10.55 17.29 -6.76
CA THR A 290 -9.64 16.52 -5.88
C THR A 290 -8.98 17.36 -4.80
N LEU A 291 -8.47 18.54 -5.15
CA LEU A 291 -7.79 19.42 -4.20
C LEU A 291 -8.73 19.97 -3.13
N GLU A 292 -9.97 20.28 -3.49
CA GLU A 292 -11.01 20.74 -2.56
C GLU A 292 -11.48 19.61 -1.64
N LYS A 293 -11.64 18.38 -2.16
CA LYS A 293 -11.91 17.17 -1.34
C LYS A 293 -10.87 16.99 -0.23
N ILE A 294 -9.60 17.03 -0.61
CA ILE A 294 -8.47 16.85 0.31
C ILE A 294 -8.43 17.99 1.34
N THR A 295 -8.61 19.23 0.87
CA THR A 295 -8.65 20.41 1.75
C THR A 295 -9.76 20.26 2.78
N LYS A 296 -10.99 19.96 2.38
CA LYS A 296 -12.14 19.80 3.31
C LYS A 296 -11.91 18.70 4.35
N ALA A 297 -11.38 17.55 3.92
CA ALA A 297 -11.06 16.46 4.85
C ALA A 297 -9.95 16.86 5.84
N TYR A 298 -8.92 17.57 5.37
CA TYR A 298 -7.83 18.03 6.22
C TYR A 298 -8.30 19.09 7.23
N GLU A 299 -9.12 20.04 6.77
CA GLU A 299 -9.77 21.05 7.61
C GLU A 299 -10.61 20.39 8.72
N TRP A 300 -11.39 19.37 8.36
CA TRP A 300 -12.21 18.63 9.32
C TRP A 300 -11.34 17.91 10.35
N MET A 301 -10.32 17.15 9.90
CA MET A 301 -9.44 16.39 10.80
C MET A 301 -8.69 17.29 11.78
N THR A 302 -8.16 18.43 11.33
CA THR A 302 -7.37 19.36 12.17
C THR A 302 -8.20 20.08 13.22
N LYS A 303 -9.51 20.26 12.97
CA LYS A 303 -10.42 21.02 13.83
C LYS A 303 -11.28 20.15 14.74
N GLU A 304 -11.76 19.03 14.24
CA GLU A 304 -12.77 18.20 14.93
C GLU A 304 -12.16 17.12 15.81
N VAL A 305 -10.92 16.71 15.51
CA VAL A 305 -10.22 15.67 16.27
C VAL A 305 -9.28 16.33 17.27
N LYS A 306 -9.32 15.89 18.53
CA LYS A 306 -8.43 16.34 19.60
C LYS A 306 -7.24 15.41 19.73
N TYR A 307 -6.09 15.97 20.11
CA TYR A 307 -4.90 15.16 20.39
C TYR A 307 -4.92 14.70 21.85
N ASP A 308 -4.69 13.41 22.09
CA ASP A 308 -4.52 12.85 23.44
C ASP A 308 -3.03 12.70 23.76
N PRO A 309 -2.38 13.66 24.44
CA PRO A 309 -0.97 13.55 24.80
C PRO A 309 -0.74 12.63 26.01
N GLY A 310 -1.78 12.15 26.70
CA GLY A 310 -1.69 11.64 28.06
C GLY A 310 -2.12 10.19 28.26
N TYR A 311 -2.49 9.45 27.21
CA TYR A 311 -3.16 8.15 27.33
C TYR A 311 -4.35 8.25 28.29
N GLN A 312 -5.16 9.31 28.17
CA GLN A 312 -6.29 9.53 29.09
C GLN A 312 -7.41 8.55 28.81
N THR A 313 -7.46 7.95 27.61
CA THR A 313 -8.14 6.68 27.44
C THR A 313 -7.24 5.59 28.01
N ASN A 314 -7.76 4.77 28.93
CA ASN A 314 -7.00 3.77 29.67
C ASN A 314 -6.45 2.60 28.79
N SER A 315 -6.05 2.83 27.54
CA SER A 315 -5.41 1.86 26.65
C SER A 315 -4.59 2.53 25.54
N ILE A 316 -3.28 2.32 25.57
CA ILE A 316 -2.29 2.72 24.55
C ILE A 316 -2.68 2.24 23.13
N TYR A 317 -3.49 1.19 23.04
CA TYR A 317 -3.92 0.56 21.78
C TYR A 317 -5.20 1.16 21.19
N LYS A 318 -6.07 1.78 22.00
CA LYS A 318 -7.37 2.29 21.51
C LYS A 318 -7.21 3.61 20.75
N ASP A 319 -6.29 4.46 21.18
CA ASP A 319 -6.09 5.83 20.65
C ASP A 319 -5.33 5.90 19.33
N GLN A 320 -5.13 4.76 18.65
CA GLN A 320 -4.31 4.61 17.45
C GLN A 320 -5.08 4.03 16.26
N THR A 321 -6.41 4.20 16.27
CA THR A 321 -7.33 3.62 15.29
C THR A 321 -8.05 4.72 14.50
N ALA A 322 -8.60 4.38 13.34
CA ALA A 322 -9.51 5.30 12.65
C ALA A 322 -10.77 5.57 13.49
N TYR A 323 -11.18 4.61 14.33
CA TYR A 323 -12.32 4.76 15.24
C TYR A 323 -12.09 5.83 16.30
N SER A 324 -10.94 5.84 16.97
CA SER A 324 -10.62 6.87 17.96
C SER A 324 -10.57 8.28 17.33
N ALA A 325 -10.15 8.38 16.07
CA ALA A 325 -10.14 9.64 15.33
C ALA A 325 -11.53 10.09 14.87
N LEU A 326 -12.27 9.23 14.17
CA LEU A 326 -13.50 9.61 13.47
C LEU A 326 -14.74 9.54 14.37
N VAL A 327 -14.77 8.61 15.33
CA VAL A 327 -15.92 8.39 16.22
C VAL A 327 -15.69 9.03 17.57
N GLU A 328 -14.58 8.72 18.24
CA GLU A 328 -14.28 9.28 19.58
C GLU A 328 -13.75 10.72 19.52
N LYS A 329 -13.30 11.17 18.34
CA LYS A 329 -12.73 12.52 18.10
C LYS A 329 -11.57 12.87 19.05
N CYS A 330 -10.83 11.87 19.52
CA CYS A 330 -9.70 12.05 20.43
C CYS A 330 -8.69 10.91 20.21
N THR A 331 -7.45 11.25 19.79
CA THR A 331 -6.51 10.23 19.32
C THR A 331 -5.06 10.75 19.26
N VAL A 332 -4.08 9.88 19.01
CA VAL A 332 -2.69 10.27 18.69
C VAL A 332 -2.40 10.19 17.19
N CYS A 333 -1.17 10.53 16.77
CA CYS A 333 -0.76 10.64 15.36
C CYS A 333 -1.22 9.47 14.47
N THR A 334 -1.07 8.22 14.95
CA THR A 334 -1.51 7.02 14.23
C THR A 334 -3.02 7.02 13.91
N GLY A 335 -3.86 7.45 14.84
CA GLY A 335 -5.30 7.50 14.61
C GLY A 335 -5.71 8.62 13.67
N TYR A 336 -5.09 9.80 13.74
CA TYR A 336 -5.26 10.85 12.73
C TYR A 336 -4.93 10.31 11.33
N ALA A 337 -3.77 9.68 11.18
CA ALA A 337 -3.31 9.19 9.89
C ALA A 337 -4.25 8.11 9.32
N LYS A 338 -4.72 7.18 10.15
CA LYS A 338 -5.68 6.14 9.75
C LYS A 338 -7.08 6.70 9.47
N GLY A 339 -7.55 7.66 10.26
CA GLY A 339 -8.84 8.33 10.05
C GLY A 339 -8.87 9.13 8.76
N PHE A 340 -7.84 9.95 8.52
CA PHE A 340 -7.72 10.72 7.26
C PHE A 340 -7.59 9.79 6.04
N LYS A 341 -6.76 8.73 6.13
CA LYS A 341 -6.67 7.68 5.10
C LYS A 341 -8.03 7.06 4.79
N MET A 342 -8.85 6.77 5.81
CA MET A 342 -10.17 6.19 5.62
C MET A 342 -11.12 7.16 4.89
N ILE A 343 -11.09 8.46 5.22
CA ILE A 343 -11.84 9.49 4.47
C ILE A 343 -11.37 9.55 3.01
N MET A 344 -10.06 9.53 2.77
CA MET A 344 -9.51 9.54 1.41
C MET A 344 -9.91 8.31 0.59
N ASP A 345 -9.97 7.13 1.22
CA ASP A 345 -10.43 5.90 0.57
C ASP A 345 -11.88 6.00 0.10
N GLU A 346 -12.78 6.52 0.94
CA GLU A 346 -14.18 6.74 0.57
C GLU A 346 -14.32 7.83 -0.52
N LEU A 347 -13.40 8.81 -0.56
CA LEU A 347 -13.32 9.82 -1.63
C LEU A 347 -12.62 9.33 -2.92
N SER A 348 -12.16 8.07 -2.95
CA SER A 348 -11.38 7.49 -4.05
C SER A 348 -10.07 8.24 -4.36
N ILE A 349 -9.42 8.78 -3.33
CA ILE A 349 -8.15 9.51 -3.40
C ILE A 349 -7.03 8.60 -2.89
N PRO A 350 -5.99 8.30 -3.70
CA PRO A 350 -4.86 7.52 -3.25
C PRO A 350 -4.17 8.21 -2.07
N CYS A 351 -4.09 7.48 -0.96
CA CYS A 351 -3.51 7.94 0.29
C CYS A 351 -2.79 6.76 0.94
N ILE A 352 -1.69 7.01 1.66
CA ILE A 352 -0.91 6.02 2.40
C ILE A 352 -0.65 6.56 3.79
N VAL A 353 -0.64 5.68 4.79
CA VAL A 353 -0.14 6.01 6.13
C VAL A 353 1.38 5.83 6.12
N MET A 354 2.08 6.90 6.42
CA MET A 354 3.54 6.94 6.56
C MET A 354 3.91 6.81 8.03
N GLU A 355 5.01 6.11 8.30
CA GLU A 355 5.62 6.05 9.62
C GLU A 355 7.11 6.37 9.53
N GLY A 356 7.64 7.01 10.57
CA GLY A 356 9.05 7.34 10.62
C GLY A 356 9.45 8.07 11.89
N GLN A 357 10.70 8.54 11.93
CA GLN A 357 11.18 9.45 12.95
C GLN A 357 11.28 10.85 12.33
N SER A 358 10.60 11.81 12.94
CA SER A 358 10.55 13.19 12.47
C SER A 358 10.80 14.12 13.64
N THR A 359 11.72 15.07 13.44
CA THR A 359 12.05 16.13 14.40
C THR A 359 11.07 17.31 14.34
N ARG A 360 10.05 17.23 13.46
CA ARG A 360 9.07 18.30 13.24
C ARG A 360 7.96 18.36 14.29
N ASP A 361 7.83 17.35 15.15
CA ASP A 361 6.98 17.41 16.35
C ASP A 361 7.87 17.54 17.62
N PHE A 362 7.32 18.09 18.70
CA PHE A 362 8.01 18.55 19.91
C PHE A 362 8.83 17.49 20.65
N TRP A 363 8.68 16.22 20.28
CA TRP A 363 9.42 15.08 20.79
C TRP A 363 9.95 14.32 19.58
N ALA A 364 11.27 14.14 19.47
CA ALA A 364 11.87 13.33 18.41
C ALA A 364 11.44 11.86 18.59
N ALA A 365 10.25 11.56 18.07
CA ALA A 365 9.50 10.36 18.33
C ALA A 365 9.12 9.67 17.01
N ARG A 366 8.79 8.39 17.13
CA ARG A 366 8.08 7.69 16.06
C ARG A 366 6.77 8.44 15.80
N HIS A 367 6.54 8.80 14.55
CA HIS A 367 5.40 9.60 14.13
C HIS A 367 4.70 8.93 12.95
N ALA A 368 3.40 9.19 12.82
CA ALA A 368 2.58 8.71 11.71
C ALA A 368 1.82 9.87 11.08
N TRP A 369 1.86 9.96 9.75
CA TRP A 369 1.18 10.98 8.94
C TRP A 369 0.71 10.36 7.61
N ASN A 370 0.28 11.17 6.64
CA ASN A 370 -0.18 10.66 5.36
C ASN A 370 0.64 11.14 4.16
N LEU A 371 0.70 10.30 3.13
CA LEU A 371 1.12 10.66 1.79
C LEU A 371 -0.09 10.56 0.86
N ILE A 372 -0.43 11.62 0.12
CA ILE A 372 -1.59 11.70 -0.77
C ILE A 372 -1.14 11.96 -2.21
N GLU A 373 -1.90 11.47 -3.18
CA GLU A 373 -1.62 11.70 -4.59
C GLU A 373 -2.59 12.71 -5.21
N VAL A 374 -2.04 13.71 -5.89
CA VAL A 374 -2.78 14.68 -6.71
C VAL A 374 -2.05 14.78 -8.05
N ASP A 375 -2.79 14.71 -9.16
CA ASP A 375 -2.26 14.80 -10.52
C ASP A 375 -1.10 13.84 -10.86
N GLY A 376 -1.04 12.67 -10.21
CA GLY A 376 0.04 11.70 -10.42
C GLY A 376 1.26 11.91 -9.54
N GLU A 377 1.24 12.92 -8.68
CA GLU A 377 2.33 13.31 -7.80
C GLU A 377 1.95 13.17 -6.33
N TRP A 378 2.93 12.76 -5.51
CA TRP A 378 2.73 12.50 -4.08
C TRP A 378 3.16 13.68 -3.21
N TYR A 379 2.35 13.98 -2.20
CA TYR A 379 2.56 15.05 -1.23
C TYR A 379 2.28 14.56 0.19
N HIS A 380 3.03 15.06 1.15
CA HIS A 380 2.84 14.78 2.57
C HIS A 380 1.77 15.69 3.15
N VAL A 381 0.88 15.11 3.96
CA VAL A 381 -0.10 15.83 4.78
C VAL A 381 -0.08 15.28 6.19
N ASP A 382 0.04 16.19 7.17
CA ASP A 382 0.09 15.86 8.58
C ASP A 382 -0.97 16.65 9.34
N ALA A 383 -2.16 16.07 9.48
CA ALA A 383 -3.25 16.70 10.20
C ALA A 383 -3.00 16.76 11.72
N THR A 384 -2.12 15.91 12.25
CA THR A 384 -1.79 15.91 13.68
C THR A 384 -0.95 17.13 14.05
N SER A 385 0.05 17.47 13.24
CA SER A 385 0.93 18.61 13.52
C SER A 385 0.24 19.97 13.33
N ASP A 386 -0.78 20.07 12.48
CA ASP A 386 -1.61 21.27 12.28
C ASP A 386 -2.92 21.27 13.08
N ARG A 387 -3.07 20.36 14.05
CA ARG A 387 -4.21 20.34 14.97
C ARG A 387 -4.43 21.71 15.62
N THR A 388 -5.67 22.17 15.69
CA THR A 388 -5.97 23.50 16.21
C THR A 388 -7.36 23.55 16.83
N ASN A 389 -7.49 24.32 17.92
CA ASN A 389 -8.80 24.74 18.44
C ASN A 389 -9.23 26.10 17.86
N ASN A 390 -8.35 26.75 17.08
CA ASN A 390 -8.47 28.11 16.58
C ASN A 390 -8.39 28.11 15.04
N GLU A 391 -7.69 29.09 14.46
CA GLU A 391 -7.44 29.17 13.01
C GLU A 391 -6.49 28.08 12.54
N GLN A 392 -6.76 27.58 11.33
CA GLN A 392 -5.91 26.61 10.64
C GLN A 392 -4.73 27.32 10.00
N THR A 393 -3.55 26.71 10.12
CA THR A 393 -2.29 27.30 9.64
C THR A 393 -1.70 26.58 8.43
N PHE A 394 -2.14 25.35 8.14
CA PHE A 394 -1.73 24.54 6.96
C PHE A 394 -0.20 24.42 6.76
N ASN A 395 0.58 24.48 7.83
CA ASN A 395 2.04 24.39 7.73
C ASN A 395 2.51 23.01 7.27
N PHE A 396 1.73 21.97 7.55
CA PHE A 396 2.04 20.58 7.21
C PHE A 396 1.09 20.01 6.14
N PHE A 397 0.58 20.89 5.28
CA PHE A 397 -0.32 20.55 4.19
C PHE A 397 0.38 20.65 2.83
N PHE A 398 0.38 19.55 2.08
CA PHE A 398 1.11 19.40 0.82
C PHE A 398 2.62 19.67 0.94
N ASN A 399 3.27 19.15 1.98
CA ASN A 399 4.73 19.18 2.03
C ASN A 399 5.33 18.17 1.02
N SER A 400 6.59 18.37 0.65
CA SER A 400 7.42 17.45 -0.13
C SER A 400 8.47 16.78 0.77
N ASN A 401 9.24 15.84 0.23
CA ASN A 401 10.39 15.24 0.94
C ASN A 401 11.43 16.27 1.41
N ASP A 402 11.59 17.37 0.67
CA ASP A 402 12.56 18.44 0.93
C ASP A 402 12.16 19.34 2.12
N ASP A 403 10.92 19.22 2.59
CA ASP A 403 10.39 19.93 3.76
C ASP A 403 10.61 19.15 5.07
N PHE A 404 11.33 18.03 5.00
CA PHE A 404 11.79 17.26 6.14
C PHE A 404 13.28 17.46 6.36
N ASN A 405 13.74 17.34 7.60
CA ASN A 405 15.16 17.38 7.89
C ASN A 405 15.85 16.16 7.28
N LYS A 406 17.13 16.31 6.88
CA LYS A 406 17.94 15.19 6.36
C LYS A 406 18.12 14.07 7.40
N SER A 407 18.03 14.40 8.69
CA SER A 407 18.08 13.45 9.80
C SER A 407 16.75 12.71 10.05
N ASP A 408 15.64 13.16 9.46
CA ASP A 408 14.35 12.49 9.59
C ASP A 408 14.38 11.18 8.79
N SER A 409 13.95 10.08 9.41
CA SER A 409 14.04 8.71 8.89
C SER A 409 12.66 8.16 8.54
N PHE A 410 12.37 8.00 7.26
CA PHE A 410 11.18 7.38 6.70
C PHE A 410 11.43 6.97 5.24
N GLN A 411 10.52 6.22 4.64
CA GLN A 411 10.63 5.84 3.23
C GLN A 411 10.38 7.05 2.30
N ARG A 412 11.45 7.55 1.66
CA ARG A 412 11.41 8.71 0.76
C ARG A 412 11.17 8.36 -0.72
N ASN A 413 11.25 7.08 -1.08
CA ASN A 413 11.14 6.60 -2.47
C ASN A 413 9.89 5.73 -2.64
N LEU A 414 8.71 6.34 -2.67
CA LEU A 414 7.41 5.66 -2.86
C LEU A 414 6.70 5.98 -4.18
N GLY A 415 7.19 6.98 -4.92
CA GLY A 415 6.57 7.43 -6.16
C GLY A 415 7.23 8.70 -6.69
N VAL A 416 6.52 9.39 -7.58
CA VAL A 416 6.92 10.72 -8.08
C VAL A 416 6.39 11.76 -7.10
N TYR A 417 7.27 12.55 -6.50
CA TYR A 417 6.89 13.64 -5.60
C TYR A 417 6.73 14.93 -6.39
N GLY A 418 5.69 15.69 -6.08
CA GLY A 418 5.37 16.91 -6.80
C GLY A 418 5.90 18.18 -6.13
N SER A 419 6.08 19.23 -6.92
CA SER A 419 6.45 20.57 -6.45
C SER A 419 5.32 21.60 -6.61
N ARG A 420 4.38 21.36 -7.52
CA ARG A 420 3.36 22.34 -7.91
C ARG A 420 2.46 22.76 -6.75
N TYR A 421 2.01 21.80 -5.95
CA TYR A 421 1.16 22.06 -4.78
C TYR A 421 1.97 22.19 -3.48
N ARG A 422 3.30 22.25 -3.55
CA ARG A 422 4.14 22.25 -2.34
C ARG A 422 3.79 23.45 -1.46
N ASN A 423 3.34 23.19 -0.23
CA ASN A 423 2.80 24.18 0.71
C ASN A 423 1.63 25.01 0.13
N TYR A 424 0.72 24.35 -0.61
CA TYR A 424 -0.37 24.96 -1.39
C TYR A 424 -1.15 26.10 -0.71
N LYS A 425 -1.38 26.04 0.61
CA LYS A 425 -2.15 27.07 1.35
C LYS A 425 -1.29 28.20 1.93
N ASN A 426 0.00 28.21 1.64
CA ASN A 426 0.96 29.19 2.13
C ASN A 426 1.35 30.17 1.03
N ASN A 427 0.66 31.30 0.96
CA ASN A 427 0.83 32.30 -0.10
C ASN A 427 2.22 32.97 -0.13
N ASN A 428 3.03 32.82 0.93
CA ASN A 428 4.38 33.40 1.01
C ASN A 428 5.47 32.37 0.73
N PHE A 429 5.11 31.11 0.45
CA PHE A 429 6.07 30.05 0.22
C PHE A 429 6.66 30.12 -1.20
N VAL A 430 7.98 29.99 -1.30
CA VAL A 430 8.70 29.97 -2.59
C VAL A 430 9.64 28.77 -2.64
N HIS A 431 9.54 27.98 -3.71
CA HIS A 431 10.40 26.81 -3.94
C HIS A 431 11.34 26.97 -5.14
N SER A 432 11.05 27.94 -6.02
CA SER A 432 11.82 28.25 -7.21
C SER A 432 12.14 29.75 -7.30
N LYS A 433 12.97 30.13 -8.29
CA LYS A 433 13.19 31.54 -8.61
C LYS A 433 11.90 32.16 -9.14
N GLU A 434 11.15 31.40 -9.94
CA GLU A 434 9.90 31.82 -10.56
C GLU A 434 8.82 32.15 -9.53
N ASP A 435 8.70 31.36 -8.45
CA ASP A 435 7.78 31.70 -7.36
C ASP A 435 8.22 32.97 -6.64
N ALA A 436 9.53 33.14 -6.41
CA ALA A 436 10.05 34.34 -5.76
C ALA A 436 9.79 35.59 -6.60
N LEU A 437 10.01 35.51 -7.92
CA LEU A 437 9.68 36.57 -8.87
C LEU A 437 8.18 36.90 -8.84
N ALA A 438 7.31 35.88 -8.92
CA ALA A 438 5.87 36.08 -8.85
C ALA A 438 5.44 36.69 -7.51
N LEU A 439 5.99 36.22 -6.39
CA LEU A 439 5.69 36.76 -5.06
C LEU A 439 6.10 38.23 -4.93
N ILE A 440 7.29 38.57 -5.41
CA ILE A 440 7.77 39.96 -5.52
C ILE A 440 6.79 40.77 -6.35
N ASP A 441 6.49 40.34 -7.58
CA ASP A 441 5.60 41.06 -8.49
C ASP A 441 4.19 41.28 -7.89
N ASN A 442 3.72 40.36 -7.05
CA ASN A 442 2.41 40.43 -6.39
C ASN A 442 2.37 41.31 -5.13
N GLN A 443 3.41 41.29 -4.30
CA GLN A 443 3.42 41.96 -3.00
C GLN A 443 4.17 43.31 -3.00
N ILE A 444 5.15 43.46 -3.88
CA ILE A 444 6.00 44.66 -3.96
C ILE A 444 5.44 45.60 -5.03
N SER A 445 5.16 46.84 -4.63
CA SER A 445 4.82 47.97 -5.49
C SER A 445 6.07 48.69 -6.02
N ASP A 446 5.92 49.76 -6.80
CA ASP A 446 7.08 50.57 -7.23
C ASP A 446 7.48 51.67 -6.19
N LYS A 447 7.04 51.54 -4.94
CA LYS A 447 7.37 52.48 -3.83
C LYS A 447 8.78 52.23 -3.25
N LYS A 448 9.37 53.28 -2.65
CA LYS A 448 10.79 53.36 -2.25
C LYS A 448 11.22 52.33 -1.19
N ASP A 449 10.44 52.14 -0.13
CA ASP A 449 10.77 51.25 0.99
C ASP A 449 9.64 50.24 1.23
N GLN A 450 9.93 48.94 1.13
CA GLN A 450 8.91 47.90 1.25
C GLN A 450 9.38 46.70 2.03
N THR A 451 8.41 45.99 2.61
CA THR A 451 8.67 44.77 3.36
C THR A 451 8.06 43.59 2.64
N LEU A 452 8.85 42.53 2.44
CA LEU A 452 8.41 41.26 1.89
C LEU A 452 8.64 40.14 2.90
N SER A 453 7.62 39.31 3.14
CA SER A 453 7.76 38.11 3.96
C SER A 453 7.81 36.89 3.05
N ILE A 454 8.87 36.10 3.16
CA ILE A 454 9.09 34.92 2.34
C ILE A 454 9.25 33.70 3.24
N GLU A 455 8.66 32.60 2.81
CA GLU A 455 8.78 31.29 3.44
C GLU A 455 9.51 30.35 2.47
N LEU A 456 10.59 29.71 2.92
CA LEU A 456 11.43 28.87 2.05
C LEU A 456 12.22 27.82 2.85
N THR A 457 12.69 26.79 2.18
CA THR A 457 13.68 25.86 2.77
C THR A 457 15.09 26.44 2.74
N SER A 458 16.01 25.84 3.50
CA SER A 458 17.37 26.36 3.67
C SER A 458 18.16 26.53 2.39
N ASP A 459 17.81 25.80 1.34
CA ASP A 459 18.64 25.68 0.15
C ASP A 459 18.17 26.65 -0.96
N ASN A 460 17.03 27.31 -0.75
CA ASN A 460 16.38 28.14 -1.77
C ASN A 460 16.71 29.65 -1.69
N PHE A 461 17.56 30.07 -0.74
CA PHE A 461 17.97 31.48 -0.60
C PHE A 461 18.64 32.04 -1.86
N VAL A 462 19.39 31.20 -2.58
CA VAL A 462 20.08 31.60 -3.81
C VAL A 462 19.07 32.03 -4.88
N ASN A 463 17.95 31.31 -5.01
CA ASN A 463 16.92 31.64 -5.99
C ASN A 463 16.17 32.93 -5.60
N VAL A 464 15.91 33.13 -4.31
CA VAL A 464 15.33 34.38 -3.78
C VAL A 464 16.24 35.58 -4.05
N ASN A 465 17.55 35.45 -3.80
CA ASN A 465 18.50 36.54 -4.07
C ASN A 465 18.59 36.87 -5.57
N LYS A 466 18.66 35.84 -6.43
CA LYS A 466 18.60 36.03 -7.89
C LYS A 466 17.32 36.74 -8.33
N ALA A 467 16.18 36.41 -7.73
CA ALA A 467 14.91 37.05 -8.00
C ALA A 467 14.93 38.55 -7.61
N PHE A 468 15.54 38.89 -6.47
CA PHE A 468 15.73 40.30 -6.08
C PHE A 468 16.63 41.06 -7.06
N ASP A 469 17.76 40.46 -7.48
CA ASP A 469 18.66 41.08 -8.45
C ASP A 469 17.96 41.35 -9.79
N GLU A 470 17.18 40.38 -10.28
CA GLU A 470 16.41 40.47 -11.52
C GLU A 470 15.28 41.52 -11.44
N ARG A 471 14.83 41.86 -10.23
CA ARG A 471 13.82 42.89 -9.94
C ARG A 471 14.46 44.20 -9.45
N HIS A 472 15.78 44.31 -9.53
CA HIS A 472 16.56 45.47 -9.09
C HIS A 472 16.25 45.90 -7.65
N LEU A 473 16.02 44.93 -6.77
CA LEU A 473 15.73 45.14 -5.35
C LEU A 473 17.01 44.94 -4.53
N GLU A 474 17.30 45.89 -3.64
CA GLU A 474 18.39 45.80 -2.66
C GLU A 474 17.86 45.38 -1.30
N ILE A 475 18.55 44.46 -0.63
CA ILE A 475 18.23 44.08 0.74
C ILE A 475 18.84 45.10 1.70
N GLU A 476 17.99 45.91 2.35
CA GLU A 476 18.44 46.82 3.41
C GLU A 476 18.60 46.09 4.74
N LYS A 477 17.63 45.23 5.07
CA LYS A 477 17.60 44.45 6.31
C LYS A 477 16.85 43.15 6.09
N HIS A 478 17.23 42.10 6.82
CA HIS A 478 16.42 40.91 6.94
C HIS A 478 16.34 40.45 8.39
N THR A 479 15.21 39.85 8.76
CA THR A 479 15.01 39.20 10.05
C THR A 479 14.54 37.77 9.81
N LYS A 480 15.31 36.80 10.29
CA LYS A 480 14.89 35.40 10.35
C LYS A 480 13.94 35.23 11.53
N LEU A 481 12.77 34.67 11.29
CA LEU A 481 11.82 34.31 12.33
C LEU A 481 12.08 32.84 12.70
N GLU A 482 12.54 32.59 13.93
CA GLU A 482 12.75 31.22 14.39
C GLU A 482 11.42 30.49 14.50
N THR A 483 11.29 29.40 13.76
CA THR A 483 10.07 28.58 13.72
C THR A 483 10.44 27.10 13.67
N LYS A 484 9.79 26.26 14.48
CA LYS A 484 9.82 24.79 14.35
C LYS A 484 8.86 24.34 13.24
N LEU A 485 9.01 24.92 12.06
CA LEU A 485 8.17 24.68 10.89
C LEU A 485 8.99 23.92 9.83
N PRO A 486 8.33 23.24 8.87
CA PRO A 486 9.02 22.59 7.76
C PRO A 486 9.80 23.56 6.85
N PHE A 487 9.59 24.87 7.01
CA PHE A 487 10.23 25.94 6.26
C PHE A 487 10.70 27.06 7.21
N LYS A 488 11.62 27.90 6.71
CA LYS A 488 12.10 29.11 7.38
C LYS A 488 11.23 30.28 6.93
N ARG A 489 10.86 31.16 7.87
CA ARG A 489 10.20 32.42 7.56
C ARG A 489 11.18 33.58 7.71
N ILE A 490 11.22 34.45 6.71
CA ILE A 490 12.16 35.57 6.66
C ILE A 490 11.42 36.81 6.20
N LYS A 491 11.64 37.90 6.94
CA LYS A 491 11.09 39.21 6.61
C LYS A 491 12.22 40.08 6.07
N TYR A 492 12.13 40.49 4.82
CA TYR A 492 13.07 41.38 4.15
C TYR A 492 12.52 42.80 4.12
N THR A 493 13.37 43.78 4.37
CA THR A 493 13.16 45.19 4.03
C THR A 493 13.99 45.46 2.78
N LEU A 494 13.31 45.88 1.72
CA LEU A 494 13.84 45.98 0.38
C LEU A 494 13.71 47.42 -0.12
N LYS A 495 14.75 47.87 -0.82
CA LYS A 495 14.82 49.16 -1.50
C LYS A 495 14.83 48.96 -3.00
N ASN A 496 14.02 49.74 -3.71
CA ASN A 496 14.06 49.72 -5.17
C ASN A 496 15.28 50.54 -5.67
N LYS A 497 16.18 49.91 -6.43
CA LYS A 497 17.37 50.59 -6.98
C LYS A 497 17.00 51.56 -8.11
N ASN A 498 15.89 51.31 -8.81
CA ASN A 498 15.45 52.12 -9.94
C ASN A 498 14.04 52.65 -9.68
N THR A 499 13.85 53.97 -9.73
CA THR A 499 12.52 54.57 -9.89
C THR A 499 12.15 54.53 -11.37
N THR A 500 11.61 53.41 -11.83
CA THR A 500 11.13 53.26 -13.20
C THR A 500 9.77 53.93 -13.35
N GLU A 501 9.54 54.62 -14.46
CA GLU A 501 8.21 55.07 -14.85
C GLU A 501 7.31 53.84 -15.06
N ILE A 502 6.13 53.83 -14.41
CA ILE A 502 5.19 52.71 -14.50
C ILE A 502 4.55 52.72 -15.88
N LYS A 503 4.80 51.67 -16.68
CA LYS A 503 4.17 51.51 -17.99
C LYS A 503 2.78 50.93 -17.85
N THR A 504 1.77 51.61 -18.38
CA THR A 504 0.40 51.09 -18.41
C THR A 504 0.18 50.25 -19.67
N ILE A 505 -0.38 49.06 -19.51
CA ILE A 505 -0.63 48.08 -20.56
C ILE A 505 -2.11 47.76 -20.58
N GLU A 506 -2.79 48.01 -21.70
CA GLU A 506 -4.15 47.50 -21.90
C GLU A 506 -4.06 46.04 -22.32
N ALA A 507 -4.80 45.17 -21.63
CA ALA A 507 -4.88 43.75 -21.89
C ALA A 507 -6.32 43.39 -22.27
N LYS A 508 -6.48 42.75 -23.43
CA LYS A 508 -7.74 42.22 -23.92
C LYS A 508 -7.85 40.74 -23.63
N ILE A 509 -8.86 40.33 -22.86
CA ILE A 509 -8.99 38.96 -22.37
C ILE A 509 -10.25 38.30 -22.91
N LYS A 510 -10.07 37.12 -23.49
CA LYS A 510 -11.18 36.28 -23.96
C LYS A 510 -10.93 34.82 -23.66
N LYS A 511 -12.00 34.01 -23.64
CA LYS A 511 -11.85 32.55 -23.71
C LYS A 511 -11.24 32.16 -25.04
N GLU A 512 -10.34 31.18 -25.02
CA GLU A 512 -9.69 30.65 -26.20
C GLU A 512 -9.80 29.12 -26.17
N GLU A 513 -10.15 28.52 -27.29
CA GLU A 513 -10.17 27.07 -27.44
C GLU A 513 -8.91 26.61 -28.16
N ILE A 514 -8.09 25.81 -27.47
CA ILE A 514 -6.83 25.31 -28.00
C ILE A 514 -7.02 23.88 -28.52
N LYS A 515 -6.89 23.70 -29.83
CA LYS A 515 -6.89 22.37 -30.46
C LYS A 515 -5.70 21.54 -29.97
N ASP A 516 -5.86 20.22 -29.99
CA ASP A 516 -4.82 19.24 -29.60
C ASP A 516 -4.34 19.35 -28.14
N ASN A 517 -5.09 20.01 -27.27
CA ASN A 517 -4.89 20.00 -25.82
C ASN A 517 -6.01 19.20 -25.13
N PRO A 518 -5.72 18.26 -24.21
CA PRO A 518 -6.74 17.46 -23.53
C PRO A 518 -7.79 18.27 -22.75
N LEU A 519 -7.44 19.49 -22.34
CA LEU A 519 -8.25 20.45 -21.60
C LEU A 519 -8.33 21.80 -22.35
N GLY A 520 -8.21 21.78 -23.68
CA GLY A 520 -8.08 22.98 -24.52
C GLY A 520 -9.21 24.00 -24.44
N MET A 521 -10.41 23.60 -23.99
CA MET A 521 -11.53 24.53 -23.74
C MET A 521 -11.37 25.38 -22.46
N TYR A 522 -10.44 25.01 -21.57
CA TYR A 522 -10.20 25.69 -20.30
C TYR A 522 -8.99 26.64 -20.43
N ALA A 523 -9.08 27.60 -21.35
CA ALA A 523 -8.01 28.57 -21.55
C ALA A 523 -8.51 30.01 -21.74
N LEU A 524 -7.66 30.96 -21.37
CA LEU A 524 -7.84 32.39 -21.59
C LEU A 524 -6.72 32.92 -22.48
N LYS A 525 -7.06 33.66 -23.55
CA LYS A 525 -6.10 34.47 -24.30
C LYS A 525 -6.05 35.87 -23.70
N VAL A 526 -4.86 36.32 -23.36
CA VAL A 526 -4.53 37.67 -22.89
C VAL A 526 -3.71 38.36 -23.97
N ALA A 527 -4.33 39.23 -24.77
CA ALA A 527 -3.64 40.02 -25.78
C ALA A 527 -3.21 41.37 -25.19
N LEU A 528 -1.93 41.72 -25.31
CA LEU A 528 -1.34 42.94 -24.79
C LEU A 528 -1.21 43.96 -25.92
N THR A 529 -1.65 45.20 -25.69
CA THR A 529 -1.73 46.24 -26.72
C THR A 529 -0.46 47.06 -26.93
N SER A 530 0.58 46.88 -26.11
CA SER A 530 1.77 47.73 -26.16
C SER A 530 2.89 47.14 -27.01
N ASP A 531 3.68 47.99 -27.67
CA ASP A 531 4.96 47.63 -28.31
C ASP A 531 6.04 47.18 -27.29
N THR A 532 5.74 47.24 -25.98
CA THR A 532 6.65 46.76 -24.94
C THR A 532 6.60 45.23 -24.89
N ASN A 533 7.68 44.60 -25.32
CA ASN A 533 7.83 43.15 -25.24
C ASN A 533 8.04 42.72 -23.78
N ILE A 534 6.97 42.21 -23.14
CA ILE A 534 7.04 41.55 -21.84
C ILE A 534 7.17 40.05 -22.12
N GLU A 535 8.30 39.44 -21.73
CA GLU A 535 8.63 38.04 -22.04
C GLU A 535 8.56 37.09 -20.82
N ASP A 536 8.56 37.64 -19.60
CA ASP A 536 8.81 36.88 -18.39
C ASP A 536 7.59 36.61 -17.51
N LEU A 537 6.35 36.85 -18.00
CA LEU A 537 5.15 36.50 -17.23
C LEU A 537 5.03 34.97 -17.11
N LYS A 538 4.85 34.51 -15.87
CA LYS A 538 4.70 33.10 -15.46
C LYS A 538 3.33 32.88 -14.82
N PRO A 539 2.89 31.63 -14.56
CA PRO A 539 1.59 31.35 -13.93
C PRO A 539 1.29 32.20 -12.69
N GLY A 540 2.26 32.39 -11.79
CA GLY A 540 2.09 33.18 -10.57
C GLY A 540 1.89 34.69 -10.78
N ASN A 541 2.14 35.23 -11.97
CA ASN A 541 1.85 36.63 -12.28
C ASN A 541 0.36 36.89 -12.58
N PHE A 542 -0.43 35.84 -12.81
CA PHE A 542 -1.85 35.92 -13.13
C PHE A 542 -2.67 35.49 -11.91
N ASN A 543 -3.29 36.46 -11.24
CA ASN A 543 -4.10 36.19 -10.05
C ASN A 543 -5.51 35.78 -10.47
N VAL A 544 -5.80 34.48 -10.36
CA VAL A 544 -7.08 33.90 -10.77
C VAL A 544 -7.83 33.38 -9.54
N LYS A 545 -9.13 33.67 -9.51
CA LYS A 545 -10.06 33.13 -8.51
C LYS A 545 -10.93 32.03 -9.13
N ASN A 546 -11.27 31.02 -8.33
CA ASN A 546 -12.07 29.84 -8.69
C ASN A 546 -11.45 28.89 -9.73
N ALA A 547 -10.18 29.09 -10.09
CA ALA A 547 -9.35 28.18 -10.88
C ALA A 547 -7.86 28.50 -10.62
N MET A 548 -6.97 27.65 -11.10
CA MET A 548 -5.52 27.90 -11.12
C MET A 548 -5.00 28.02 -12.54
N VAL A 549 -3.91 28.77 -12.71
CA VAL A 549 -3.13 28.78 -13.94
C VAL A 549 -2.13 27.62 -13.89
N LYS A 550 -2.32 26.63 -14.76
CA LYS A 550 -1.43 25.48 -14.90
C LYS A 550 -0.18 25.83 -15.69
N GLU A 551 -0.38 26.50 -16.81
CA GLU A 551 0.66 26.82 -17.77
C GLU A 551 0.36 28.18 -18.41
N VAL A 552 1.42 28.92 -18.70
CA VAL A 552 1.37 30.16 -19.46
C VAL A 552 2.22 29.98 -20.71
N LYS A 553 1.59 30.12 -21.87
CA LYS A 553 2.27 30.04 -23.17
C LYS A 553 2.33 31.43 -23.80
N LYS A 554 3.54 31.93 -24.05
CA LYS A 554 3.75 33.18 -24.81
C LYS A 554 3.30 32.97 -26.27
N ILE A 555 2.62 33.99 -26.79
CA ILE A 555 2.25 34.12 -28.20
C ILE A 555 2.66 35.52 -28.69
N GLU A 556 2.58 35.75 -30.00
CA GLU A 556 3.05 36.99 -30.64
C GLU A 556 2.47 38.26 -29.99
N ASP A 557 1.16 38.28 -29.75
CA ASP A 557 0.43 39.42 -29.21
C ASP A 557 0.14 39.31 -27.71
N GLY A 558 0.75 38.37 -26.97
CA GLY A 558 0.46 38.20 -25.54
C GLY A 558 0.66 36.78 -25.03
N TYR A 559 -0.36 36.23 -24.36
CA TYR A 559 -0.27 34.96 -23.61
C TYR A 559 -1.54 34.11 -23.70
N ILE A 560 -1.38 32.79 -23.66
CA ILE A 560 -2.46 31.82 -23.39
C ILE A 560 -2.26 31.28 -21.98
N LEU A 561 -3.31 31.36 -21.16
CA LEU A 561 -3.37 30.80 -19.82
C LEU A 561 -4.17 29.50 -19.87
N PHE A 562 -3.54 28.37 -19.56
CA PHE A 562 -4.25 27.10 -19.40
C PHE A 562 -4.71 26.96 -17.95
N LEU A 563 -6.00 26.72 -17.75
CA LEU A 563 -6.63 26.67 -16.44
C LEU A 563 -6.94 25.24 -16.01
N ASP A 564 -6.77 24.96 -14.73
CA ASP A 564 -7.22 23.73 -14.07
C ASP A 564 -7.60 23.99 -12.60
N ASN A 565 -7.81 22.93 -11.82
CA ASN A 565 -8.17 23.00 -10.39
C ASN A 565 -9.26 24.03 -10.10
N PHE A 566 -10.34 23.95 -10.88
CA PHE A 566 -11.52 24.77 -10.68
C PHE A 566 -12.09 24.53 -9.29
N SER A 567 -12.81 25.51 -8.74
CA SER A 567 -13.41 25.36 -7.41
C SER A 567 -14.57 24.36 -7.37
N ASN A 568 -15.18 24.06 -8.52
CA ASN A 568 -16.25 23.07 -8.66
C ASN A 568 -16.33 22.49 -10.08
N PHE A 569 -17.17 21.46 -10.27
CA PHE A 569 -17.64 21.02 -11.59
C PHE A 569 -18.97 21.71 -11.96
N GLY A 570 -19.32 21.71 -13.24
CA GLY A 570 -20.47 22.43 -13.79
C GLY A 570 -20.13 23.89 -14.13
N ASN A 571 -21.10 24.79 -13.99
CA ASN A 571 -20.91 26.19 -14.33
C ASN A 571 -20.08 26.93 -13.25
N VAL A 572 -18.89 27.39 -13.61
CA VAL A 572 -17.95 28.09 -12.73
C VAL A 572 -17.60 29.45 -13.31
N GLU A 573 -17.84 30.51 -12.52
CA GLU A 573 -17.34 31.85 -12.81
C GLU A 573 -15.88 31.94 -12.37
N VAL A 574 -14.97 32.03 -13.33
CA VAL A 574 -13.55 32.31 -13.10
C VAL A 574 -13.31 33.80 -13.23
N GLU A 575 -12.54 34.37 -12.30
CA GLU A 575 -12.16 35.78 -12.31
C GLU A 575 -10.64 35.93 -12.40
N LEU A 576 -10.14 36.51 -13.49
CA LEU A 576 -8.77 37.02 -13.58
C LEU A 576 -8.74 38.38 -12.87
N GLN A 577 -8.32 38.37 -11.60
CA GLN A 577 -8.38 39.52 -10.71
C GLN A 577 -7.33 40.57 -11.04
N SER A 578 -6.13 40.12 -11.41
CA SER A 578 -5.06 41.03 -11.85
C SER A 578 -3.94 40.28 -12.56
N ILE A 579 -3.18 41.03 -13.36
CA ILE A 579 -1.85 40.64 -13.83
C ILE A 579 -0.85 41.53 -13.09
N LYS A 580 0.18 40.93 -12.52
CA LYS A 580 1.16 41.62 -11.67
C LYS A 580 2.57 41.41 -12.19
N ARG A 581 3.26 42.52 -12.44
CA ARG A 581 4.66 42.59 -12.84
C ARG A 581 5.23 43.95 -12.43
N GLN A 582 6.30 43.97 -11.65
CA GLN A 582 6.95 45.21 -11.23
C GLN A 582 7.29 46.11 -12.43
N GLY A 583 7.04 47.42 -12.32
CA GLY A 583 7.21 48.39 -13.41
C GLY A 583 6.06 48.45 -14.42
N PHE A 584 5.04 47.60 -14.29
CA PHE A 584 3.88 47.57 -15.20
C PHE A 584 2.56 47.64 -14.45
N LYS A 585 1.61 48.38 -15.02
CA LYS A 585 0.21 48.41 -14.60
C LYS A 585 -0.65 47.83 -15.73
N PHE A 586 -1.36 46.74 -15.45
CA PHE A 586 -2.26 46.12 -16.42
C PHE A 586 -3.70 46.59 -16.20
N ASN A 587 -4.32 47.10 -17.24
CA ASN A 587 -5.75 47.39 -17.30
C ASN A 587 -6.43 46.26 -18.08
N LEU A 588 -7.37 45.58 -17.43
CA LEU A 588 -8.08 44.42 -17.98
C LEU A 588 -9.43 44.88 -18.52
N ASP A 589 -9.72 44.62 -19.80
CA ASP A 589 -11.03 44.97 -20.39
C ASP A 589 -12.17 44.07 -19.90
N GLN A 590 -11.84 42.81 -19.56
CA GLN A 590 -12.75 41.83 -19.00
C GLN A 590 -12.02 40.97 -17.96
N THR A 591 -12.68 40.74 -16.81
CA THR A 591 -12.10 39.97 -15.71
C THR A 591 -12.83 38.66 -15.43
N LYS A 592 -14.10 38.51 -15.81
CA LYS A 592 -14.95 37.36 -15.47
C LYS A 592 -15.32 36.50 -16.67
N PHE A 593 -15.28 35.19 -16.48
CA PHE A 593 -15.50 34.19 -17.52
C PHE A 593 -16.25 32.97 -16.99
N GLN A 594 -17.30 32.54 -17.69
CA GLN A 594 -18.05 31.33 -17.34
C GLN A 594 -17.47 30.12 -18.07
N PHE A 595 -17.15 29.06 -17.31
CA PHE A 595 -16.70 27.77 -17.81
C PHE A 595 -17.65 26.66 -17.37
N ASP A 596 -17.96 25.74 -18.29
CA ASP A 596 -18.71 24.51 -18.00
C ASP A 596 -17.70 23.38 -17.77
N VAL A 597 -17.31 23.19 -16.51
CA VAL A 597 -16.22 22.32 -16.05
C VAL A 597 -16.71 20.89 -15.93
N LYS A 598 -16.19 19.99 -16.76
CA LYS A 598 -16.65 18.59 -16.86
C LYS A 598 -15.63 17.59 -16.34
N LYS A 599 -16.13 16.54 -15.70
CA LYS A 599 -15.36 15.37 -15.27
C LYS A 599 -15.77 14.15 -16.07
N HIS A 600 -14.85 13.22 -16.30
CA HIS A 600 -15.20 11.88 -16.76
C HIS A 600 -15.89 11.09 -15.64
N GLU A 601 -16.87 10.29 -16.03
CA GLU A 601 -17.47 9.30 -15.13
C GLU A 601 -16.45 8.23 -14.74
N LYS A 602 -16.61 7.67 -13.54
CA LYS A 602 -15.79 6.56 -13.08
C LYS A 602 -15.90 5.39 -14.08
N PRO A 603 -14.78 4.76 -14.49
CA PRO A 603 -14.84 3.65 -15.43
C PRO A 603 -15.66 2.47 -14.90
N SER A 604 -16.23 1.69 -15.84
CA SER A 604 -16.98 0.47 -15.57
C SER A 604 -16.31 -0.72 -16.27
N ILE A 605 -15.01 -0.89 -16.01
CA ILE A 605 -14.18 -1.95 -16.58
C ILE A 605 -14.51 -3.30 -15.94
N LYS A 606 -14.37 -4.37 -16.71
CA LYS A 606 -14.34 -5.75 -16.21
C LYS A 606 -12.97 -6.37 -16.48
N LEU A 607 -12.51 -7.23 -15.58
CA LEU A 607 -11.27 -7.98 -15.78
C LEU A 607 -11.60 -9.36 -16.33
N GLU A 608 -10.93 -9.74 -17.42
CA GLU A 608 -10.91 -11.11 -17.92
C GLU A 608 -9.47 -11.63 -17.88
N ILE A 609 -9.25 -12.76 -17.22
CA ILE A 609 -7.93 -13.38 -17.11
C ILE A 609 -7.87 -14.58 -18.04
N ASP A 610 -6.88 -14.61 -18.92
CA ASP A 610 -6.68 -15.74 -19.82
C ASP A 610 -5.79 -16.84 -19.20
N LYS A 611 -5.66 -17.96 -19.93
CA LYS A 611 -4.83 -19.10 -19.54
C LYS A 611 -3.33 -18.78 -19.40
N ASN A 612 -2.86 -17.63 -19.87
CA ASN A 612 -1.47 -17.21 -19.76
C ASN A 612 -1.30 -16.16 -18.63
N ASN A 613 -2.28 -16.01 -17.75
CA ASN A 613 -2.30 -15.00 -16.69
C ASN A 613 -2.20 -13.56 -17.22
N ARG A 614 -2.70 -13.29 -18.43
CA ARG A 614 -2.85 -11.91 -18.95
C ARG A 614 -4.21 -11.37 -18.54
N ILE A 615 -4.29 -10.08 -18.22
CA ILE A 615 -5.54 -9.40 -17.87
C ILE A 615 -6.01 -8.56 -19.04
N THR A 616 -7.17 -8.88 -19.61
CA THR A 616 -7.90 -8.00 -20.53
C THR A 616 -8.79 -7.05 -19.73
N LEU A 617 -8.64 -5.75 -20.00
CA LEU A 617 -9.45 -4.68 -19.42
C LEU A 617 -10.68 -4.43 -20.30
N VAL A 618 -11.70 -5.28 -20.18
CA VAL A 618 -12.90 -5.22 -21.03
C VAL A 618 -13.67 -3.93 -20.80
N GLY A 619 -14.00 -3.23 -21.88
CA GLY A 619 -14.63 -1.92 -21.88
C GLY A 619 -13.65 -0.75 -21.80
N SER A 620 -12.34 -1.02 -21.77
CA SER A 620 -11.33 0.04 -21.79
C SER A 620 -11.25 0.71 -23.16
N LYS A 621 -10.86 1.99 -23.17
CA LYS A 621 -10.81 2.84 -24.38
C LYS A 621 -9.55 3.71 -24.37
N LYS A 622 -9.15 4.18 -25.55
CA LYS A 622 -8.13 5.25 -25.68
C LYS A 622 -8.54 6.49 -24.87
N GLY A 623 -7.61 7.03 -24.10
CA GLY A 623 -7.86 8.14 -23.16
C GLY A 623 -8.06 7.68 -21.71
N MET A 624 -8.06 6.37 -21.47
CA MET A 624 -7.91 5.80 -20.12
C MET A 624 -6.44 5.48 -19.81
N GLN A 625 -6.17 5.23 -18.55
CA GLN A 625 -4.87 4.82 -18.03
C GLN A 625 -5.06 3.82 -16.89
N TYR A 626 -4.08 2.94 -16.70
CA TYR A 626 -4.03 2.00 -15.58
C TYR A 626 -2.70 2.10 -14.84
N ARG A 627 -2.65 1.57 -13.62
CA ARG A 627 -1.40 1.29 -12.92
C ARG A 627 -1.55 0.10 -12.00
N SER A 628 -0.44 -0.56 -11.71
CA SER A 628 -0.34 -1.57 -10.68
C SER A 628 0.31 -0.98 -9.43
N ASN A 629 -0.33 -1.20 -8.28
CA ASN A 629 0.13 -0.71 -6.99
C ASN A 629 0.44 0.80 -7.03
N MET A 630 1.71 1.14 -6.86
CA MET A 630 2.24 2.51 -6.81
C MET A 630 3.06 2.88 -8.06
N ASP A 631 3.00 2.04 -9.10
CA ASP A 631 3.69 2.32 -10.35
C ASP A 631 3.14 3.60 -11.01
N LYS A 632 3.94 4.16 -11.93
CA LYS A 632 3.49 5.27 -12.78
C LYS A 632 2.27 4.84 -13.60
N TRP A 633 1.37 5.79 -13.80
CA TRP A 633 0.24 5.59 -14.70
C TRP A 633 0.72 5.27 -16.12
N THR A 634 0.10 4.25 -16.71
CA THR A 634 0.38 3.76 -18.07
C THR A 634 -0.85 3.96 -18.92
N ASP A 635 -0.67 4.56 -20.09
CA ASP A 635 -1.75 4.82 -21.04
C ASP A 635 -2.35 3.53 -21.59
N ILE A 636 -3.68 3.50 -21.70
CA ILE A 636 -4.41 2.48 -22.44
C ILE A 636 -4.47 2.92 -23.90
N THR A 637 -3.81 2.14 -24.77
CA THR A 637 -3.57 2.52 -26.18
C THR A 637 -4.59 1.94 -27.16
N SER A 638 -5.39 0.97 -26.74
CA SER A 638 -6.40 0.30 -27.56
C SER A 638 -7.66 0.02 -26.76
N ASP A 639 -8.73 -0.31 -27.46
CA ASP A 639 -9.92 -0.88 -26.85
C ASP A 639 -9.60 -2.27 -26.29
N ASP A 640 -10.24 -2.65 -25.18
CA ASP A 640 -10.07 -3.95 -24.52
C ASP A 640 -8.59 -4.32 -24.29
N PHE A 641 -7.84 -3.36 -23.74
CA PHE A 641 -6.39 -3.45 -23.59
C PHE A 641 -5.93 -4.62 -22.72
N VAL A 642 -4.83 -5.27 -23.13
CA VAL A 642 -4.29 -6.47 -22.48
C VAL A 642 -3.02 -6.15 -21.70
N ILE A 643 -3.05 -6.35 -20.39
CA ILE A 643 -1.87 -6.33 -19.51
C ILE A 643 -1.22 -7.72 -19.59
N SER A 644 -0.05 -7.79 -20.23
CA SER A 644 0.63 -9.06 -20.50
C SER A 644 1.31 -9.68 -19.28
N ASN A 645 1.78 -8.86 -18.34
CA ASN A 645 2.43 -9.33 -17.10
C ASN A 645 1.85 -8.59 -15.88
N PRO A 646 0.65 -8.95 -15.43
CA PRO A 646 0.00 -8.25 -14.34
C PRO A 646 0.70 -8.51 -13.00
N LYS A 647 0.83 -7.46 -12.19
CA LYS A 647 1.35 -7.57 -10.82
C LYS A 647 0.21 -7.90 -9.85
N VAL A 648 0.52 -8.72 -8.85
CA VAL A 648 -0.36 -8.96 -7.71
C VAL A 648 -0.49 -7.68 -6.87
N GLY A 649 -1.67 -7.45 -6.31
CA GLY A 649 -1.98 -6.28 -5.49
C GLY A 649 -3.11 -5.43 -6.09
N LYS A 650 -3.00 -4.11 -5.97
CA LYS A 650 -4.02 -3.18 -6.44
C LYS A 650 -3.83 -2.90 -7.93
N LEU A 651 -4.90 -3.01 -8.71
CA LEU A 651 -4.95 -2.51 -10.09
C LEU A 651 -5.92 -1.33 -10.14
N SER A 652 -5.40 -0.15 -10.46
CA SER A 652 -6.17 1.10 -10.54
C SER A 652 -6.38 1.50 -11.99
N ILE A 653 -7.59 1.93 -12.33
CA ILE A 653 -7.95 2.36 -13.69
C ILE A 653 -8.77 3.65 -13.61
N ARG A 654 -8.47 4.62 -14.48
CA ARG A 654 -9.22 5.89 -14.60
C ARG A 654 -9.19 6.43 -16.02
N TRP A 655 -10.10 7.34 -16.35
CA TRP A 655 -9.86 8.30 -17.43
C TRP A 655 -8.76 9.27 -17.01
N LYS A 656 -7.84 9.60 -17.92
CA LYS A 656 -6.99 10.80 -17.77
C LYS A 656 -7.75 12.04 -18.22
N ASP A 657 -7.17 13.21 -18.01
CA ASP A 657 -7.62 14.42 -18.68
C ASP A 657 -7.65 14.16 -20.19
N TYR A 658 -8.84 14.25 -20.78
CA TYR A 658 -9.06 13.82 -22.16
C TYR A 658 -10.35 14.41 -22.71
N ASN A 659 -10.31 14.91 -23.95
CA ASN A 659 -11.48 15.47 -24.66
C ASN A 659 -12.27 16.51 -23.83
N ASN A 660 -11.55 17.50 -23.28
CA ASN A 660 -12.10 18.62 -22.50
C ASN A 660 -12.85 18.20 -21.23
N LYS A 661 -12.48 17.06 -20.65
CA LYS A 661 -12.96 16.60 -19.35
C LYS A 661 -11.79 16.23 -18.46
N PHE A 662 -11.91 16.60 -17.19
CA PHE A 662 -10.99 16.23 -16.13
C PHE A 662 -11.04 14.72 -15.86
N ALA A 663 -9.92 14.19 -15.38
CA ALA A 663 -9.77 12.81 -14.97
C ALA A 663 -10.92 12.31 -14.07
N SER A 664 -11.30 11.06 -14.26
CA SER A 664 -12.36 10.42 -13.48
C SER A 664 -11.88 10.02 -12.08
N ASP A 665 -12.82 9.63 -11.22
CA ASP A 665 -12.46 8.83 -10.04
C ASP A 665 -11.89 7.47 -10.46
N ILE A 666 -11.15 6.83 -9.55
CA ILE A 666 -10.44 5.58 -9.80
C ILE A 666 -11.38 4.38 -9.58
N GLN A 667 -11.40 3.46 -10.54
CA GLN A 667 -11.89 2.10 -10.36
C GLN A 667 -10.74 1.21 -9.88
N LEU A 668 -10.98 0.45 -8.81
CA LEU A 668 -9.96 -0.34 -8.12
C LEU A 668 -10.32 -1.83 -8.17
N PHE A 669 -9.33 -2.67 -8.46
CA PHE A 669 -9.41 -4.12 -8.37
C PHE A 669 -8.34 -4.69 -7.46
N ASP A 670 -8.67 -5.78 -6.77
CA ASP A 670 -7.73 -6.62 -6.04
C ASP A 670 -7.32 -7.81 -6.90
N VAL A 671 -6.13 -7.73 -7.48
CA VAL A 671 -5.52 -8.81 -8.26
C VAL A 671 -4.77 -9.73 -7.30
N ARG A 672 -5.19 -10.99 -7.24
CA ARG A 672 -4.60 -12.02 -6.37
C ARG A 672 -3.99 -13.14 -7.20
N ARG A 673 -3.23 -14.02 -6.56
CA ARG A 673 -2.78 -15.30 -7.13
C ARG A 673 -3.52 -16.44 -6.43
N ALA A 674 -3.95 -17.42 -7.20
CA ALA A 674 -4.60 -18.61 -6.65
C ALA A 674 -3.60 -19.40 -5.81
N ASN A 675 -4.09 -20.12 -4.80
CA ASN A 675 -3.25 -20.96 -3.96
C ASN A 675 -2.67 -22.12 -4.76
N ASP A 676 -1.42 -22.49 -4.45
CA ASP A 676 -0.74 -23.60 -5.11
C ASP A 676 -1.39 -24.96 -4.81
N VAL A 677 -1.16 -25.90 -5.73
CA VAL A 677 -1.76 -27.24 -5.69
C VAL A 677 -1.02 -28.24 -4.78
N VAL A 678 0.18 -27.90 -4.29
CA VAL A 678 1.07 -28.83 -3.54
C VAL A 678 0.41 -29.45 -2.29
N ASN A 679 -0.46 -28.69 -1.63
CA ASN A 679 -1.19 -29.14 -0.45
C ASN A 679 -2.53 -29.81 -0.77
N LYS A 680 -2.97 -29.77 -2.03
CA LYS A 680 -4.24 -30.33 -2.49
C LYS A 680 -4.05 -31.62 -3.29
N VAL A 681 -3.06 -31.65 -4.16
CA VAL A 681 -2.83 -32.73 -5.13
C VAL A 681 -1.66 -33.59 -4.67
N LYS A 682 -1.83 -34.91 -4.75
CA LYS A 682 -0.82 -35.91 -4.40
C LYS A 682 -0.69 -36.93 -5.53
N LEU A 683 0.50 -37.54 -5.66
CA LEU A 683 0.75 -38.62 -6.61
C LEU A 683 0.75 -39.97 -5.87
N VAL A 684 -0.01 -40.94 -6.38
CA VAL A 684 -0.04 -42.34 -5.93
C VAL A 684 0.22 -43.25 -7.12
N GLY A 685 1.41 -43.86 -7.20
CA GLY A 685 1.85 -44.57 -8.41
C GLY A 685 1.87 -43.61 -9.60
N ASN A 686 1.08 -43.90 -10.64
CA ASN A 686 0.93 -43.05 -11.83
C ASN A 686 -0.39 -42.23 -11.82
N MET A 687 -1.06 -42.16 -10.67
CA MET A 687 -2.36 -41.52 -10.51
C MET A 687 -2.25 -40.27 -9.63
N LEU A 688 -2.67 -39.13 -10.16
CA LEU A 688 -2.93 -37.95 -9.33
C LEU A 688 -4.24 -38.11 -8.58
N ILE A 689 -4.26 -37.67 -7.33
CA ILE A 689 -5.47 -37.60 -6.50
C ILE A 689 -5.60 -36.22 -5.86
N GLY A 690 -6.82 -35.89 -5.41
CA GLY A 690 -7.13 -34.61 -4.78
C GLY A 690 -7.45 -33.49 -5.77
N LEU A 691 -7.68 -33.84 -7.04
CA LEU A 691 -8.07 -32.89 -8.09
C LEU A 691 -9.50 -32.36 -7.86
N ASP A 692 -9.80 -31.21 -8.44
CA ASP A 692 -11.15 -30.64 -8.47
C ASP A 692 -11.32 -29.77 -9.73
N ASN A 693 -12.51 -29.20 -9.93
CA ASN A 693 -12.81 -28.40 -11.11
C ASN A 693 -12.08 -27.03 -11.16
N THR A 694 -11.32 -26.68 -10.12
CA THR A 694 -10.46 -25.50 -10.08
C THR A 694 -9.05 -25.80 -10.58
N ILE A 695 -8.70 -27.08 -10.75
CA ILE A 695 -7.38 -27.50 -11.18
C ILE A 695 -7.37 -27.73 -12.70
N GLU A 696 -6.27 -27.36 -13.33
CA GLU A 696 -5.96 -27.69 -14.72
C GLU A 696 -4.56 -28.28 -14.82
N TYR A 697 -4.35 -29.11 -15.84
CA TYR A 697 -3.10 -29.79 -16.10
C TYR A 697 -2.80 -29.85 -17.59
N LYS A 698 -1.54 -30.09 -17.95
CA LYS A 698 -1.12 -30.40 -19.33
C LYS A 698 0.18 -31.19 -19.32
N LYS A 699 0.51 -31.90 -20.40
CA LYS A 699 1.90 -32.36 -20.58
C LYS A 699 2.80 -31.16 -20.86
N GLU A 700 4.06 -31.25 -20.47
CA GLU A 700 5.05 -30.20 -20.69
C GLU A 700 5.11 -29.76 -22.16
N ALA A 701 5.04 -30.72 -23.09
CA ALA A 701 5.04 -30.50 -24.54
C ALA A 701 3.74 -29.89 -25.10
N ASP A 702 2.63 -29.89 -24.35
CA ASP A 702 1.34 -29.42 -24.85
C ASP A 702 1.21 -27.90 -24.73
N THR A 703 0.49 -27.27 -25.66
CA THR A 703 0.22 -25.82 -25.65
C THR A 703 -1.06 -25.43 -24.92
N SER A 704 -1.94 -26.39 -24.64
CA SER A 704 -3.26 -26.15 -24.04
C SER A 704 -3.39 -26.82 -22.68
N TRP A 705 -4.01 -26.12 -21.75
CA TRP A 705 -4.42 -26.65 -20.45
C TRP A 705 -5.73 -27.42 -20.56
N THR A 706 -5.84 -28.51 -19.82
CA THR A 706 -7.04 -29.34 -19.68
C THR A 706 -7.58 -29.20 -18.26
N ASN A 707 -8.87 -28.87 -18.13
CA ASN A 707 -9.53 -28.83 -16.82
C ASN A 707 -9.61 -30.24 -16.23
N ALA A 708 -9.29 -30.38 -14.94
CA ALA A 708 -9.62 -31.60 -14.21
C ALA A 708 -11.13 -31.70 -14.02
N THR A 709 -11.71 -32.81 -14.46
CA THR A 709 -13.15 -33.10 -14.34
C THR A 709 -13.45 -34.15 -13.27
N THR A 710 -12.41 -34.80 -12.76
CA THR A 710 -12.42 -35.89 -11.78
C THR A 710 -11.48 -35.54 -10.62
N GLN A 711 -11.64 -36.17 -9.45
CA GLN A 711 -10.71 -35.95 -8.32
C GLN A 711 -9.45 -36.81 -8.41
N ARG A 712 -9.40 -37.73 -9.37
CA ARG A 712 -8.24 -38.55 -9.68
C ARG A 712 -7.98 -38.56 -11.18
N LEU A 713 -6.73 -38.76 -11.56
CA LEU A 713 -6.35 -38.80 -12.97
C LEU A 713 -5.17 -39.76 -13.15
N ASN A 714 -5.40 -40.83 -13.92
CA ASN A 714 -4.33 -41.72 -14.36
C ASN A 714 -3.54 -41.05 -15.47
N LEU A 715 -2.23 -40.97 -15.29
CA LEU A 715 -1.33 -40.34 -16.24
C LEU A 715 -0.45 -41.40 -16.93
N THR A 716 -0.19 -41.17 -18.21
CA THR A 716 0.83 -41.90 -18.97
C THR A 716 2.21 -41.40 -18.57
N SER A 717 3.28 -42.15 -18.88
CA SER A 717 4.65 -41.70 -18.69
C SER A 717 4.91 -40.34 -19.34
N GLY A 718 5.68 -39.49 -18.64
CA GLY A 718 6.03 -38.15 -19.06
C GLY A 718 5.96 -37.09 -17.95
N THR A 719 6.31 -35.86 -18.29
CA THR A 719 6.23 -34.71 -17.39
C THR A 719 4.92 -33.96 -17.56
N TYR A 720 4.27 -33.66 -16.44
CA TYR A 720 3.03 -32.88 -16.39
C TYR A 720 3.21 -31.63 -15.55
N TRP A 721 2.52 -30.58 -15.97
CA TRP A 721 2.36 -29.32 -15.25
C TRP A 721 0.93 -29.22 -14.73
N ILE A 722 0.77 -28.82 -13.48
CA ILE A 722 -0.50 -28.78 -12.76
C ILE A 722 -0.58 -27.45 -12.01
N ARG A 723 -1.74 -26.81 -12.01
CA ARG A 723 -1.98 -25.58 -11.24
C ARG A 723 -3.47 -25.37 -10.95
N THR A 724 -3.78 -24.45 -10.05
CA THR A 724 -5.14 -23.92 -9.92
C THR A 724 -5.34 -22.86 -11.01
N LYS A 725 -6.42 -22.98 -11.79
CA LYS A 725 -6.73 -22.07 -12.90
C LYS A 725 -7.16 -20.69 -12.38
N ALA A 726 -7.04 -19.69 -13.25
CA ALA A 726 -7.50 -18.33 -12.96
C ALA A 726 -9.03 -18.26 -12.78
N TYR A 727 -9.50 -17.33 -11.94
CA TYR A 727 -10.93 -17.08 -11.73
C TYR A 727 -11.18 -15.65 -11.23
N GLY A 728 -12.23 -15.00 -11.73
CA GLY A 728 -12.55 -13.61 -11.34
C GLY A 728 -11.35 -12.67 -11.55
N SER A 729 -10.88 -12.01 -10.48
CA SER A 729 -9.67 -11.19 -10.46
C SER A 729 -8.41 -11.92 -9.95
N THR A 730 -8.47 -13.24 -9.83
CA THR A 730 -7.37 -14.08 -9.31
C THR A 730 -6.65 -14.78 -10.47
N LEU A 731 -5.36 -14.51 -10.60
CA LEU A 731 -4.45 -15.18 -11.53
C LEU A 731 -4.32 -16.66 -11.16
N ALA A 732 -4.03 -17.51 -12.13
CA ALA A 732 -3.70 -18.91 -11.90
C ALA A 732 -2.49 -19.04 -10.95
N SER A 733 -2.45 -20.12 -10.18
CA SER A 733 -1.36 -20.38 -9.24
C SER A 733 -0.04 -20.61 -9.97
N ASP A 734 1.04 -20.72 -9.21
CA ASP A 734 2.30 -21.15 -9.78
C ASP A 734 2.18 -22.62 -10.23
N ILE A 735 3.05 -23.01 -11.16
CA ILE A 735 3.03 -24.33 -11.77
C ILE A 735 3.73 -25.32 -10.84
N SER A 736 3.05 -26.42 -10.53
CA SER A 736 3.67 -27.61 -9.95
C SER A 736 4.00 -28.62 -11.04
N LYS A 737 5.19 -29.21 -10.98
CA LYS A 737 5.67 -30.24 -11.91
C LYS A 737 5.54 -31.62 -11.25
N VAL A 738 5.14 -32.60 -12.04
CA VAL A 738 5.16 -34.02 -11.66
C VAL A 738 5.72 -34.85 -12.81
N GLU A 739 6.58 -35.81 -12.47
CA GLU A 739 7.16 -36.74 -13.42
C GLU A 739 6.55 -38.13 -13.19
N ILE A 740 5.95 -38.68 -14.24
CA ILE A 740 5.36 -40.01 -14.24
C ILE A 740 6.32 -40.92 -14.99
N LYS A 741 6.79 -41.97 -14.30
CA LYS A 741 7.73 -42.94 -14.86
C LYS A 741 7.01 -43.94 -15.75
#